data_AF-A0A934RUV8-F1
#
_entry.id   AF-A0A934RUV8-F1
#
_cell.length_a   1.000
_cell.length_b   1.000
_cell.length_c   1.000
_cell.angle_alpha   90.00
_cell.angle_beta   90.00
_cell.angle_gamma   90.00
#
_symmetry.space_group_name_H-M   'P 1'
#
loop_
_entity.id
_entity.type
_entity.pdbx_description
1 polymer ?
#
loop_
_entity_poly.entity_id
_entity_poly.type
_entity_poly.pdbx_seq_one_letter_code
_entity_poly.pdbx_strand_id
1 'polypeptide(L)'
;MKKSIPLFALSLGTLPTLQAADVTLTAADAINTSSFNSAGNWSNAEAPSAANDYFISIQQLRTPANGEDHTFAGNSLTLEPGGKFMYKGTGAVGVLTVENLILNGGFIRHANGPADVMLLDGAVNVTADSAIIPNQGAITILAPITGSANLSTGNEAHASGYTLTFASDSNDFTGNLIVTGGTFALEYLSNFGFVIGANGEANQISGPGTANLNGVFAIDLGGASSSPGDQWNLVTTASSSFRLDFAISGWTDNEDTTWSSPGGAYRFSTLSGTLFVDPDATTDSDNNSLPDRWEIISFGALGNDPDGDPDGDLSSNADEFAAGTHPNDDFDYPDTDEDYLPDGWELLYFGNLDGKEDDDPDGDSFTNGDELNDGTDPTDIKSSGDFENDGLADGWEILYFAEDGEDISDIQTLDAILARQDGLGDPDGDGANNEAEETADSDPTNASSTPADTDGDGLSDAWERANFGDLSAEPGQNPDGDAFDNLAEQNGFSDPNNISSTPSDADGNGTPDSEESPQPYTVDAHTLILYHMDANWGSLAVPNAANPGTFDGVGTSNETPTTVFQAAPSFRGFGGAGSLAANKGVAVDSNGDDLFRYDSSENPDHFDMSLLGPGFTLEGLINVPELVGAQHIWGGDGAGVRTFQFRLASSNITFDPLPNGGGDGPLVTFDLATLTGEHAFVPNEWFHVAMTYDSTTGETKFYWTRLDSGAQQANLVHTGTTSNFDFNATGAPLVFGNEGRSTGGTSEGVKGLLDEGRVSNIVREANDFLFGDGTPVESDLVLAIESKGQLSWNSSAGKTYTIERSTTLQPQSFIVIADNLPASGTGTTTYNDGDDLEKAFYRVRESN
;
A
#
# COMPACT_ATOMS: atom_id res chain seq x y z
N MET A 1 -4.31 -43.96 12.18
CA MET A 1 -3.55 -45.21 12.42
C MET A 1 -2.05 -44.88 12.39
N LYS A 2 -1.45 -44.49 13.52
CA LYS A 2 -0.02 -44.14 13.59
C LYS A 2 0.79 -45.42 13.84
N LYS A 3 1.67 -45.77 12.89
CA LYS A 3 2.74 -46.77 13.06
C LYS A 3 3.89 -46.09 13.79
N SER A 4 4.19 -46.57 14.99
CA SER A 4 5.35 -46.15 15.79
C SER A 4 6.67 -46.61 15.16
N ILE A 5 7.62 -45.68 15.02
CA ILE A 5 9.05 -45.95 14.79
C ILE A 5 9.76 -45.75 16.13
N PRO A 6 10.70 -46.63 16.55
CA PRO A 6 11.20 -46.65 17.92
C PRO A 6 12.31 -45.61 18.13
N LEU A 7 12.11 -44.73 19.10
CA LEU A 7 13.13 -43.85 19.65
C LEU A 7 14.15 -44.70 20.44
N PHE A 8 15.42 -44.65 20.04
CA PHE A 8 16.52 -45.26 20.79
C PHE A 8 16.71 -44.48 22.09
N ALA A 9 16.17 -44.98 23.20
CA ALA A 9 16.46 -44.47 24.52
C ALA A 9 17.92 -44.74 24.88
N LEU A 10 18.77 -43.72 24.84
CA LEU A 10 19.95 -43.69 25.71
C LEU A 10 19.44 -43.59 27.14
N SER A 11 19.59 -44.65 27.92
CA SER A 11 19.39 -44.56 29.37
C SER A 11 20.51 -43.68 29.95
N LEU A 12 20.28 -42.39 30.14
CA LEU A 12 20.98 -41.64 31.16
C LEU A 12 20.62 -42.30 32.49
N GLY A 13 21.55 -43.07 33.05
CA GLY A 13 21.42 -43.53 34.41
C GLY A 13 21.25 -42.32 35.31
N THR A 14 20.18 -42.32 36.11
CA THR A 14 20.00 -41.38 37.22
C THR A 14 21.23 -41.47 38.11
N LEU A 15 22.16 -40.52 37.97
CA LEU A 15 23.15 -40.26 39.00
C LEU A 15 22.37 -39.86 40.26
N PRO A 16 22.61 -40.47 41.43
CA PRO A 16 22.00 -39.99 42.65
C PRO A 16 22.46 -38.53 42.81
N THR A 17 21.52 -37.61 42.85
CA THR A 17 21.74 -36.28 43.41
C THR A 17 22.29 -36.51 44.82
N LEU A 18 23.59 -36.27 45.02
CA LEU A 18 24.15 -36.23 46.37
C LEU A 18 23.38 -35.13 47.09
N GLN A 19 22.47 -35.51 48.00
CA GLN A 19 21.79 -34.57 48.87
C GLN A 19 22.87 -33.80 49.62
N ALA A 20 22.81 -32.46 49.54
CA ALA A 20 23.71 -31.60 50.27
C ALA A 20 23.62 -31.92 51.78
N ALA A 21 24.75 -31.96 52.49
CA ALA A 21 24.73 -32.24 53.91
C ALA A 21 24.41 -30.98 54.71
N ASP A 22 23.58 -31.12 55.75
CA ASP A 22 23.26 -30.00 56.65
C ASP A 22 24.44 -29.68 57.58
N VAL A 23 24.92 -28.43 57.54
CA VAL A 23 26.02 -27.92 58.35
C VAL A 23 25.54 -26.76 59.20
N THR A 24 25.62 -26.90 60.52
CA THR A 24 25.10 -25.91 61.47
C THR A 24 26.23 -25.08 62.08
N LEU A 25 26.01 -23.79 62.33
CA LEU A 25 26.94 -22.97 63.10
C LEU A 25 26.87 -23.36 64.59
N THR A 26 27.98 -23.87 65.13
CA THR A 26 28.00 -24.43 66.49
C THR A 26 28.43 -23.44 67.57
N ALA A 27 29.20 -22.40 67.21
CA ALA A 27 29.62 -21.32 68.09
C ALA A 27 29.55 -19.95 67.39
N ALA A 28 29.28 -18.90 68.17
CA ALA A 28 29.16 -17.53 67.66
C ALA A 28 30.52 -17.06 67.16
N ASP A 29 30.54 -16.40 66.01
CA ASP A 29 31.76 -15.74 65.57
C ASP A 29 32.17 -14.66 66.57
N ALA A 30 33.41 -14.77 67.04
CA ALA A 30 34.05 -13.77 67.87
C ALA A 30 34.27 -12.49 67.06
N ILE A 31 34.58 -11.40 67.77
CA ILE A 31 34.95 -10.14 67.12
C ILE A 31 36.19 -10.40 66.24
N ASN A 32 36.15 -9.90 64.99
CA ASN A 32 37.20 -10.05 63.98
C ASN A 32 37.44 -11.49 63.47
N THR A 33 36.52 -12.42 63.71
CA THR A 33 36.51 -13.74 63.07
C THR A 33 35.27 -13.88 62.19
N SER A 34 35.37 -14.68 61.12
CA SER A 34 34.31 -14.89 60.13
C SER A 34 34.23 -16.37 59.76
N SER A 35 33.10 -17.02 60.02
CA SER A 35 32.77 -18.33 59.48
C SER A 35 32.22 -18.23 58.05
N PHE A 36 31.97 -17.03 57.52
CA PHE A 36 31.37 -16.83 56.20
C PHE A 36 32.22 -17.38 55.04
N ASN A 37 33.54 -17.30 55.15
CA ASN A 37 34.50 -17.73 54.12
C ASN A 37 35.66 -18.56 54.69
N SER A 38 35.50 -19.10 55.90
CA SER A 38 36.52 -19.92 56.56
C SER A 38 35.87 -21.04 57.36
N ALA A 39 36.66 -22.04 57.77
CA ALA A 39 36.17 -23.17 58.57
C ALA A 39 35.45 -22.73 59.86
N GLY A 40 35.95 -21.68 60.49
CA GLY A 40 35.29 -21.00 61.61
C GLY A 40 34.69 -21.95 62.64
N ASN A 41 33.38 -21.80 62.87
CA ASN A 41 32.61 -22.53 63.87
C ASN A 41 31.59 -23.53 63.27
N TRP A 42 31.79 -23.95 62.03
CA TRP A 42 30.89 -24.92 61.37
C TRP A 42 31.01 -26.32 61.97
N SER A 43 29.90 -27.07 62.03
CA SER A 43 29.85 -28.41 62.64
C SER A 43 30.75 -29.44 61.94
N ASN A 44 31.03 -29.25 60.65
CA ASN A 44 31.95 -30.07 59.87
C ASN A 44 33.41 -29.58 59.96
N ALA A 45 33.67 -28.44 60.63
CA ALA A 45 34.98 -27.81 60.76
C ALA A 45 35.70 -27.52 59.43
N GLU A 46 34.94 -27.34 58.34
CA GLU A 46 35.43 -27.00 57.01
C GLU A 46 34.84 -25.66 56.55
N ALA A 47 35.52 -24.97 55.64
CA ALA A 47 34.99 -23.73 55.06
C ALA A 47 33.71 -24.01 54.25
N PRO A 48 32.82 -23.01 54.08
CA PRO A 48 31.64 -23.15 53.24
C PRO A 48 31.96 -23.68 51.84
N SER A 49 31.12 -24.58 51.32
CA SER A 49 31.27 -25.18 49.99
C SER A 49 29.92 -25.57 49.42
N ALA A 50 29.79 -25.55 48.09
CA ALA A 50 28.53 -25.80 47.38
C ALA A 50 27.99 -27.24 47.55
N ALA A 51 28.74 -28.12 48.23
CA ALA A 51 28.29 -29.46 48.56
C ALA A 51 27.35 -29.53 49.78
N ASN A 52 27.17 -28.44 50.54
CA ASN A 52 26.47 -28.46 51.82
C ASN A 52 25.49 -27.28 51.97
N ASP A 53 24.42 -27.51 52.73
CA ASP A 53 23.46 -26.50 53.16
C ASP A 53 23.83 -26.00 54.56
N TYR A 54 23.79 -24.69 54.79
CA TYR A 54 24.31 -24.10 56.02
C TYR A 54 23.21 -23.44 56.85
N PHE A 55 23.18 -23.69 58.17
CA PHE A 55 22.10 -23.25 59.06
C PHE A 55 22.61 -22.46 60.27
N ILE A 56 21.96 -21.33 60.57
CA ILE A 56 22.25 -20.46 61.73
C ILE A 56 21.03 -20.42 62.65
N SER A 57 21.08 -21.04 63.84
CA SER A 57 19.88 -21.22 64.69
C SER A 57 19.86 -20.52 66.05
N ILE A 58 20.97 -20.03 66.60
CA ILE A 58 20.97 -19.47 67.97
C ILE A 58 22.01 -18.38 68.26
N GLN A 59 22.96 -18.13 67.34
CA GLN A 59 24.19 -17.41 67.65
C GLN A 59 24.40 -16.19 66.75
N GLN A 60 25.50 -16.11 66.01
CA GLN A 60 25.72 -15.08 65.00
C GLN A 60 26.83 -15.54 64.04
N LEU A 61 26.55 -15.44 62.75
CA LEU A 61 27.55 -15.48 61.68
C LEU A 61 28.02 -14.05 61.43
N ARG A 62 29.33 -13.85 61.27
CA ARG A 62 29.90 -12.54 60.87
C ARG A 62 30.50 -12.63 59.48
N THR A 63 30.28 -11.60 58.68
CA THR A 63 31.05 -11.42 57.43
C THR A 63 32.50 -11.02 57.74
N PRO A 64 33.42 -11.13 56.78
CA PRO A 64 34.74 -10.53 56.89
C PRO A 64 34.66 -9.02 57.13
N ALA A 65 35.64 -8.49 57.87
CA ALA A 65 35.66 -7.08 58.32
C ALA A 65 36.61 -6.22 57.46
N ASN A 66 36.38 -6.20 56.15
CA ASN A 66 37.10 -5.38 55.17
C ASN A 66 36.11 -4.92 54.07
N GLY A 67 36.60 -4.14 53.10
CA GLY A 67 35.77 -3.59 52.01
C GLY A 67 35.88 -4.35 50.70
N GLU A 68 36.37 -5.58 50.71
CA GLU A 68 36.46 -6.45 49.54
C GLU A 68 35.13 -7.17 49.30
N ASP A 69 34.94 -7.68 48.10
CA ASP A 69 33.80 -8.55 47.77
C ASP A 69 33.96 -9.93 48.45
N HIS A 70 32.84 -10.51 48.89
CA HIS A 70 32.82 -11.85 49.48
C HIS A 70 31.60 -12.66 49.02
N THR A 71 31.84 -13.85 48.49
CA THR A 71 30.79 -14.82 48.16
C THR A 71 30.71 -15.92 49.23
N PHE A 72 29.51 -16.22 49.71
CA PHE A 72 29.27 -17.40 50.54
C PHE A 72 29.32 -18.64 49.65
N ALA A 73 30.31 -19.49 49.86
CA ALA A 73 30.52 -20.64 48.98
C ALA A 73 29.57 -21.82 49.24
N GLY A 74 28.64 -21.74 50.20
CA GLY A 74 27.68 -22.81 50.51
C GLY A 74 26.58 -22.96 49.46
N ASN A 75 25.90 -24.12 49.43
CA ASN A 75 24.74 -24.35 48.56
C ASN A 75 23.54 -23.47 48.96
N SER A 76 23.34 -23.31 50.27
CA SER A 76 22.37 -22.39 50.86
C SER A 76 22.84 -21.88 52.21
N LEU A 77 22.31 -20.74 52.65
CA LEU A 77 22.48 -20.21 53.99
C LEU A 77 21.09 -19.91 54.59
N THR A 78 20.67 -20.69 55.57
CA THR A 78 19.37 -20.54 56.24
C THR A 78 19.53 -19.88 57.60
N LEU A 79 18.82 -18.78 57.82
CA LEU A 79 18.70 -18.10 59.10
C LEU A 79 17.43 -18.58 59.82
N GLU A 80 17.61 -19.57 60.68
CA GLU A 80 16.56 -20.17 61.52
C GLU A 80 16.13 -19.21 62.65
N PRO A 81 15.03 -19.51 63.38
CA PRO A 81 14.56 -18.64 64.46
C PRO A 81 15.62 -18.40 65.53
N GLY A 82 16.03 -17.14 65.70
CA GLY A 82 17.11 -16.74 66.63
C GLY A 82 18.51 -16.70 66.00
N GLY A 83 18.66 -17.13 64.75
CA GLY A 83 19.84 -16.97 63.92
C GLY A 83 20.11 -15.52 63.52
N LYS A 84 21.39 -15.14 63.45
CA LYS A 84 21.81 -13.76 63.17
C LYS A 84 22.90 -13.74 62.11
N PHE A 85 22.69 -12.94 61.07
CA PHE A 85 23.71 -12.64 60.09
C PHE A 85 24.20 -11.20 60.25
N MET A 86 25.43 -11.05 60.73
CA MET A 86 25.98 -9.77 61.17
C MET A 86 26.96 -9.24 60.13
N TYR A 87 26.59 -8.16 59.45
CA TYR A 87 27.47 -7.51 58.49
C TYR A 87 28.57 -6.71 59.19
N LYS A 88 29.81 -6.95 58.79
CA LYS A 88 31.03 -6.34 59.35
C LYS A 88 31.93 -5.68 58.31
N GLY A 89 31.53 -5.66 57.03
CA GLY A 89 32.30 -5.04 55.96
C GLY A 89 32.51 -3.53 56.16
N THR A 90 33.55 -2.98 55.53
CA THR A 90 33.94 -1.56 55.66
C THR A 90 33.87 -0.83 54.32
N GLY A 91 33.49 0.45 54.33
CA GLY A 91 33.28 1.22 53.12
C GLY A 91 31.92 0.94 52.47
N ALA A 92 31.73 1.44 51.24
CA ALA A 92 30.42 1.50 50.60
C ALA A 92 30.31 0.73 49.27
N VAL A 93 31.35 0.01 48.86
CA VAL A 93 31.44 -0.59 47.52
C VAL A 93 31.54 -2.12 47.51
N GLY A 94 31.97 -2.75 48.61
CA GLY A 94 32.15 -4.20 48.66
C GLY A 94 30.82 -4.94 48.62
N VAL A 95 30.71 -5.91 47.71
CA VAL A 95 29.51 -6.72 47.50
C VAL A 95 29.60 -8.04 48.26
N LEU A 96 28.53 -8.37 48.98
CA LEU A 96 28.38 -9.64 49.68
C LEU A 96 27.39 -10.51 48.90
N THR A 97 27.86 -11.62 48.33
CA THR A 97 26.99 -12.51 47.53
C THR A 97 26.63 -13.76 48.33
N VAL A 98 25.34 -14.08 48.40
CA VAL A 98 24.83 -15.36 48.92
C VAL A 98 23.83 -15.91 47.89
N GLU A 99 24.27 -16.89 47.10
CA GLU A 99 23.49 -17.44 45.98
C GLU A 99 22.10 -17.96 46.38
N ASN A 100 21.95 -18.42 47.62
CA ASN A 100 20.67 -18.88 48.15
C ASN A 100 20.57 -18.60 49.67
N LEU A 101 20.12 -17.40 50.02
CA LEU A 101 19.87 -16.97 51.39
C LEU A 101 18.41 -17.21 51.77
N ILE A 102 18.17 -18.01 52.81
CA ILE A 102 16.83 -18.33 53.29
C ILE A 102 16.61 -17.65 54.65
N LEU A 103 15.65 -16.73 54.72
CA LEU A 103 15.19 -16.11 55.96
C LEU A 103 14.03 -16.92 56.54
N ASN A 104 14.35 -17.80 57.48
CA ASN A 104 13.40 -18.70 58.15
C ASN A 104 13.22 -18.32 59.63
N GLY A 105 12.88 -17.05 59.90
CA GLY A 105 12.64 -16.55 61.26
C GLY A 105 13.87 -15.90 61.93
N GLY A 106 15.02 -15.90 61.27
CA GLY A 106 16.24 -15.20 61.70
C GLY A 106 16.28 -13.75 61.22
N PHE A 107 17.43 -13.09 61.41
CA PHE A 107 17.61 -11.72 60.92
C PHE A 107 19.01 -11.39 60.41
N ILE A 108 19.05 -10.47 59.45
CA ILE A 108 20.25 -9.77 58.99
C ILE A 108 20.38 -8.47 59.76
N ARG A 109 21.61 -8.08 60.11
CA ARG A 109 21.84 -6.83 60.84
C ARG A 109 23.10 -6.12 60.40
N HIS A 110 22.98 -4.85 60.05
CA HIS A 110 24.13 -3.98 59.87
C HIS A 110 24.82 -3.75 61.21
N ALA A 111 26.05 -4.24 61.35
CA ALA A 111 26.79 -4.25 62.60
C ALA A 111 28.16 -3.53 62.50
N ASN A 112 28.31 -2.63 61.51
CA ASN A 112 29.45 -1.74 61.34
C ASN A 112 29.07 -0.26 61.35
N GLY A 113 30.00 0.67 61.15
CA GLY A 113 29.77 2.11 61.35
C GLY A 113 28.85 2.75 60.29
N PRO A 114 28.41 4.00 60.50
CA PRO A 114 27.45 4.69 59.62
C PRO A 114 27.99 5.08 58.24
N ALA A 115 29.30 5.01 58.03
CA ALA A 115 29.93 5.25 56.73
C ALA A 115 30.02 3.97 55.88
N ASP A 116 29.68 2.82 56.47
CA ASP A 116 29.71 1.53 55.81
C ASP A 116 28.33 1.20 55.26
N VAL A 117 28.28 0.57 54.08
CA VAL A 117 27.06 0.10 53.43
C VAL A 117 27.18 -1.40 53.20
N MET A 118 26.11 -2.14 53.47
CA MET A 118 25.99 -3.55 53.06
C MET A 118 25.32 -3.60 51.68
N LEU A 119 26.02 -4.11 50.68
CA LEU A 119 25.45 -4.48 49.39
C LEU A 119 25.28 -6.01 49.38
N LEU A 120 24.04 -6.51 49.37
CA LEU A 120 23.73 -7.94 49.40
C LEU A 120 23.20 -8.41 48.05
N ASP A 121 23.93 -9.31 47.42
CA ASP A 121 23.63 -9.90 46.11
C ASP A 121 23.42 -11.42 46.21
N GLY A 122 22.95 -12.07 45.13
CA GLY A 122 22.55 -13.47 45.07
C GLY A 122 21.03 -13.64 45.07
N ALA A 123 20.45 -14.44 45.96
CA ALA A 123 19.00 -14.60 46.08
C ALA A 123 18.54 -14.62 47.54
N VAL A 124 17.41 -14.00 47.85
CA VAL A 124 16.82 -13.97 49.21
C VAL A 124 15.41 -14.55 49.21
N ASN A 125 15.17 -15.59 50.01
CA ASN A 125 13.86 -16.22 50.15
C ASN A 125 13.32 -16.09 51.59
N VAL A 126 12.17 -15.44 51.76
CA VAL A 126 11.53 -15.19 53.05
C VAL A 126 10.46 -16.26 53.32
N THR A 127 10.84 -17.28 54.08
CA THR A 127 10.01 -18.47 54.36
C THR A 127 9.27 -18.39 55.69
N ALA A 128 9.73 -17.56 56.63
CA ALA A 128 9.06 -17.25 57.88
C ALA A 128 9.36 -15.81 58.33
N ASP A 129 8.53 -15.26 59.23
CA ASP A 129 8.61 -13.87 59.68
C ASP A 129 10.02 -13.49 60.15
N SER A 130 10.69 -12.61 59.41
CA SER A 130 12.11 -12.30 59.54
C SER A 130 12.39 -10.80 59.59
N ALA A 131 13.66 -10.42 59.80
CA ALA A 131 14.04 -9.01 59.79
C ALA A 131 15.36 -8.73 59.05
N ILE A 132 15.42 -7.57 58.38
CA ILE A 132 16.66 -7.00 57.85
C ILE A 132 16.82 -5.63 58.50
N ILE A 133 17.83 -5.51 59.37
CA ILE A 133 17.90 -4.43 60.34
C ILE A 133 19.05 -3.47 59.95
N PRO A 134 18.77 -2.31 59.33
CA PRO A 134 19.75 -1.27 59.02
C PRO A 134 20.15 -0.50 60.30
N ASN A 135 20.70 -1.20 61.28
CA ASN A 135 20.84 -0.70 62.66
C ASN A 135 21.92 0.40 62.82
N GLN A 136 23.06 0.28 62.13
CA GLN A 136 24.21 1.18 62.30
C GLN A 136 24.72 1.78 60.98
N GLY A 137 24.12 1.40 59.85
CA GLY A 137 24.48 1.79 58.49
C GLY A 137 23.41 1.29 57.52
N ALA A 138 23.51 1.71 56.26
CA ALA A 138 22.54 1.35 55.23
C ALA A 138 22.72 -0.10 54.76
N ILE A 139 21.61 -0.73 54.37
CA ILE A 139 21.61 -2.04 53.71
C ILE A 139 20.89 -1.87 52.38
N THR A 140 21.55 -2.24 51.29
CA THR A 140 20.96 -2.35 49.95
C THR A 140 20.94 -3.82 49.56
N ILE A 141 19.76 -4.31 49.22
CA ILE A 141 19.54 -5.65 48.68
C ILE A 141 19.52 -5.52 47.16
N LEU A 142 20.59 -5.98 46.52
CA LEU A 142 20.74 -6.08 45.06
C LEU A 142 20.06 -7.35 44.53
N ALA A 143 19.98 -8.39 45.38
CA ALA A 143 19.36 -9.66 45.06
C ALA A 143 17.84 -9.57 44.88
N PRO A 144 17.24 -10.38 43.99
CA PRO A 144 15.80 -10.63 44.00
C PRO A 144 15.36 -11.23 45.34
N ILE A 145 14.20 -10.79 45.81
CA ILE A 145 13.56 -11.27 47.04
C ILE A 145 12.30 -12.05 46.69
N THR A 146 12.13 -13.24 47.27
CA THR A 146 10.97 -14.12 47.08
C THR A 146 10.35 -14.49 48.42
N GLY A 147 9.17 -15.10 48.38
CA GLY A 147 8.46 -15.61 49.57
C GLY A 147 7.33 -14.71 50.05
N SER A 148 6.53 -15.22 50.99
CA SER A 148 5.26 -14.61 51.40
C SER A 148 5.17 -14.29 52.90
N ALA A 149 6.18 -14.67 53.69
CA ALA A 149 6.20 -14.35 55.12
C ALA A 149 6.59 -12.89 55.37
N ASN A 150 6.31 -12.36 56.56
CA ASN A 150 6.54 -10.94 56.84
C ASN A 150 8.03 -10.63 56.95
N LEU A 151 8.43 -9.48 56.41
CA LEU A 151 9.75 -8.91 56.58
C LEU A 151 9.66 -7.59 57.34
N SER A 152 10.57 -7.35 58.29
CA SER A 152 10.58 -6.11 59.06
C SER A 152 11.95 -5.43 59.10
N THR A 153 11.97 -4.12 59.33
CA THR A 153 13.22 -3.36 59.57
C THR A 153 13.75 -3.48 61.01
N GLY A 154 13.12 -4.32 61.85
CA GLY A 154 13.51 -4.64 63.22
C GLY A 154 13.03 -3.65 64.30
N ASN A 155 12.78 -4.16 65.52
CA ASN A 155 12.24 -3.40 66.66
C ASN A 155 13.30 -2.74 67.57
N GLU A 156 14.58 -2.80 67.19
CA GLU A 156 15.64 -2.15 67.98
C GLU A 156 15.63 -0.63 67.70
N ALA A 157 15.82 0.20 68.74
CA ALA A 157 15.87 1.65 68.58
C ALA A 157 17.14 2.05 67.81
N HIS A 158 16.99 2.48 66.56
CA HIS A 158 18.09 2.92 65.70
C HIS A 158 17.92 4.39 65.31
N ALA A 159 19.02 5.06 64.95
CA ALA A 159 18.97 6.46 64.53
C ALA A 159 18.07 6.61 63.28
N SER A 160 17.27 7.67 63.23
CA SER A 160 16.24 7.95 62.22
C SER A 160 16.79 8.31 60.83
N GLY A 161 17.86 7.66 60.38
CA GLY A 161 18.55 7.99 59.12
C GLY A 161 19.23 6.82 58.41
N TYR A 162 19.03 5.58 58.86
CA TYR A 162 19.53 4.40 58.15
C TYR A 162 18.42 3.77 57.30
N THR A 163 18.80 3.35 56.10
CA THR A 163 17.87 2.91 55.05
C THR A 163 18.06 1.42 54.76
N LEU A 164 16.95 0.69 54.65
CA LEU A 164 16.88 -0.57 53.92
C LEU A 164 16.41 -0.25 52.50
N THR A 165 17.22 -0.57 51.51
CA THR A 165 16.90 -0.34 50.09
C THR A 165 16.71 -1.67 49.38
N PHE A 166 15.63 -1.80 48.60
CA PHE A 166 15.49 -2.84 47.58
C PHE A 166 15.90 -2.24 46.23
N ALA A 167 16.81 -2.92 45.54
CA ALA A 167 17.46 -2.44 44.33
C ALA A 167 17.33 -3.42 43.12
N SER A 168 16.65 -4.55 43.30
CA SER A 168 16.34 -5.49 42.21
C SER A 168 15.01 -5.13 41.55
N ASP A 169 14.92 -5.32 40.23
CA ASP A 169 13.69 -5.25 39.42
C ASP A 169 12.94 -6.59 39.33
N SER A 170 13.48 -7.64 39.95
CA SER A 170 13.02 -9.02 39.82
C SER A 170 12.54 -9.62 41.15
N ASN A 171 11.92 -8.82 42.02
CA ASN A 171 11.37 -9.28 43.30
C ASN A 171 9.99 -9.93 43.14
N ASP A 172 9.86 -11.19 43.54
CA ASP A 172 8.58 -11.91 43.65
C ASP A 172 8.09 -12.03 45.11
N PHE A 173 8.47 -11.05 45.94
CA PHE A 173 8.09 -11.01 47.35
C PHE A 173 6.63 -10.57 47.51
N THR A 174 5.82 -11.41 48.15
CA THR A 174 4.36 -11.19 48.34
C THR A 174 3.97 -11.03 49.81
N GLY A 175 4.96 -10.98 50.71
CA GLY A 175 4.72 -10.77 52.14
C GLY A 175 4.50 -9.30 52.51
N ASN A 176 4.17 -9.05 53.78
CA ASN A 176 4.14 -7.68 54.30
C ASN A 176 5.56 -7.18 54.58
N LEU A 177 5.82 -5.92 54.26
CA LEU A 177 7.00 -5.19 54.70
C LEU A 177 6.64 -4.24 55.84
N ILE A 178 7.16 -4.51 57.04
CA ILE A 178 6.88 -3.75 58.25
C ILE A 178 8.07 -2.84 58.57
N VAL A 179 7.93 -1.56 58.27
CA VAL A 179 8.89 -0.49 58.58
C VAL A 179 8.72 -0.08 60.05
N THR A 180 9.27 -0.89 60.95
CA THR A 180 9.21 -0.72 62.41
C THR A 180 10.03 0.48 62.91
N GLY A 181 11.00 0.94 62.12
CA GLY A 181 11.80 2.14 62.34
C GLY A 181 12.76 2.41 61.19
N GLY A 182 13.38 3.59 61.17
CA GLY A 182 14.26 4.02 60.07
C GLY A 182 13.49 4.32 58.77
N THR A 183 14.17 4.14 57.64
CA THR A 183 13.61 4.38 56.30
C THR A 183 13.65 3.08 55.48
N PHE A 184 12.55 2.74 54.82
CA PHE A 184 12.56 1.84 53.69
C PHE A 184 12.64 2.65 52.39
N ALA A 185 13.44 2.20 51.44
CA ALA A 185 13.51 2.76 50.11
C ALA A 185 13.29 1.67 49.05
N LEU A 186 12.44 1.96 48.07
CA LEU A 186 12.40 1.23 46.81
C LEU A 186 13.12 2.08 45.77
N GLU A 187 14.22 1.56 45.23
CA GLU A 187 15.08 2.28 44.28
C GLU A 187 14.43 2.37 42.89
N TYR A 188 14.94 3.27 42.04
CA TYR A 188 14.46 3.43 40.67
C TYR A 188 14.55 2.11 39.90
N LEU A 189 13.51 1.78 39.12
CA LEU A 189 13.30 0.50 38.41
C LEU A 189 13.14 -0.74 39.29
N SER A 190 13.37 -0.66 40.60
CA SER A 190 13.17 -1.79 41.50
C SER A 190 11.68 -2.04 41.73
N ASN A 191 11.25 -3.30 41.73
CA ASN A 191 9.84 -3.64 41.84
C ASN A 191 9.43 -4.05 43.28
N PHE A 192 8.17 -3.83 43.64
CA PHE A 192 7.54 -4.41 44.83
C PHE A 192 6.14 -4.93 44.49
N GLY A 193 5.89 -6.20 44.78
CA GLY A 193 4.63 -6.88 44.48
C GLY A 193 3.54 -6.66 45.55
N PHE A 194 2.32 -6.39 45.09
CA PHE A 194 1.11 -6.40 45.89
C PHE A 194 0.14 -7.45 45.37
N VAL A 195 -0.30 -8.37 46.22
CA VAL A 195 -1.34 -9.35 45.94
C VAL A 195 -2.63 -8.86 46.58
N ILE A 196 -3.63 -8.58 45.73
CA ILE A 196 -4.92 -8.03 46.16
C ILE A 196 -5.94 -9.16 46.29
N GLY A 197 -6.54 -9.27 47.48
CA GLY A 197 -7.60 -10.23 47.77
C GLY A 197 -8.97 -9.58 47.91
N ALA A 198 -9.82 -10.20 48.73
CA ALA A 198 -11.10 -9.61 49.13
C ALA A 198 -10.94 -8.20 49.73
N ASN A 199 -12.02 -7.41 49.75
CA ASN A 199 -12.00 -6.03 50.25
C ASN A 199 -11.23 -5.88 51.59
N GLY A 200 -10.19 -5.05 51.59
CA GLY A 200 -9.32 -4.78 52.73
C GLY A 200 -8.17 -5.76 52.95
N GLU A 201 -8.12 -6.86 52.21
CA GLU A 201 -7.09 -7.91 52.31
C GLU A 201 -6.03 -7.72 51.21
N ALA A 202 -4.85 -7.22 51.58
CA ALA A 202 -3.68 -7.11 50.71
C ALA A 202 -2.41 -7.17 51.58
N ASN A 203 -1.27 -7.58 50.99
CA ASN A 203 0.01 -7.34 51.64
C ASN A 203 0.34 -5.83 51.63
N GLN A 204 1.17 -5.37 52.57
CA GLN A 204 1.35 -3.95 52.84
C GLN A 204 2.80 -3.56 53.09
N ILE A 205 3.14 -2.33 52.71
CA ILE A 205 4.27 -1.57 53.26
C ILE A 205 3.72 -0.71 54.41
N SER A 206 3.96 -1.12 55.65
CA SER A 206 3.28 -0.57 56.82
C SER A 206 4.23 -0.23 57.97
N GLY A 207 3.75 0.49 58.98
CA GLY A 207 4.46 0.66 60.25
C GLY A 207 4.85 2.11 60.58
N PRO A 208 5.45 2.35 61.77
CA PRO A 208 5.73 3.69 62.26
C PRO A 208 6.93 4.40 61.62
N GLY A 209 7.68 3.74 60.73
CA GLY A 209 8.83 4.32 60.02
C GLY A 209 8.44 5.14 58.77
N THR A 210 9.44 5.43 57.94
CA THR A 210 9.30 6.19 56.69
C THR A 210 9.48 5.28 55.47
N ALA A 211 8.68 5.46 54.42
CA ALA A 211 8.87 4.83 53.11
C ALA A 211 9.17 5.89 52.03
N ASN A 212 10.23 5.65 51.24
CA ASN A 212 10.56 6.41 50.04
C ASN A 212 10.41 5.48 48.84
N LEU A 213 9.43 5.73 47.98
CA LEU A 213 8.99 4.80 46.94
C LEU A 213 9.26 5.44 45.57
N ASN A 214 10.39 5.04 44.96
CA ASN A 214 10.84 5.56 43.67
C ASN A 214 10.86 4.48 42.57
N GLY A 215 10.47 3.25 42.90
CA GLY A 215 10.47 2.13 41.97
C GLY A 215 9.08 1.84 41.42
N VAL A 216 8.91 0.60 40.96
CA VAL A 216 7.70 0.11 40.27
C VAL A 216 6.86 -0.72 41.23
N PHE A 217 5.56 -0.46 41.30
CA PHE A 217 4.62 -1.38 41.94
C PHE A 217 4.08 -2.37 40.91
N ALA A 218 4.12 -3.66 41.26
CA ALA A 218 3.41 -4.70 40.51
C ALA A 218 2.17 -5.09 41.33
N ILE A 219 0.98 -4.75 40.84
CA ILE A 219 -0.29 -4.99 41.57
C ILE A 219 -1.02 -6.14 40.89
N ASP A 220 -0.99 -7.32 41.51
CA ASP A 220 -1.77 -8.48 41.11
C ASP A 220 -3.23 -8.33 41.57
N LEU A 221 -4.12 -8.14 40.61
CA LEU A 221 -5.56 -7.98 40.81
C LEU A 221 -6.34 -9.30 40.70
N GLY A 222 -5.71 -10.45 40.45
CA GLY A 222 -6.40 -11.72 40.17
C GLY A 222 -7.31 -12.22 41.30
N GLY A 223 -7.07 -11.77 42.53
CA GLY A 223 -7.93 -12.03 43.70
C GLY A 223 -8.82 -10.86 44.14
N ALA A 224 -8.77 -9.72 43.45
CA ALA A 224 -9.44 -8.49 43.85
C ALA A 224 -10.96 -8.57 43.65
N SER A 225 -11.71 -7.96 44.56
CA SER A 225 -13.14 -7.69 44.33
C SER A 225 -13.30 -6.49 43.39
N SER A 226 -14.35 -6.48 42.57
CA SER A 226 -14.69 -5.38 41.67
C SER A 226 -15.91 -4.56 42.13
N SER A 227 -16.33 -4.71 43.40
CA SER A 227 -17.52 -4.02 43.89
C SER A 227 -17.24 -2.53 44.18
N PRO A 228 -18.07 -1.59 43.71
CA PRO A 228 -17.91 -0.17 44.01
C PRO A 228 -17.84 0.11 45.53
N GLY A 229 -16.78 0.80 45.95
CA GLY A 229 -16.51 1.13 47.35
C GLY A 229 -15.56 0.18 48.09
N ASP A 230 -15.09 -0.88 47.44
CA ASP A 230 -14.00 -1.71 47.96
C ASP A 230 -12.66 -0.97 47.91
N GLN A 231 -11.82 -1.18 48.93
CA GLN A 231 -10.54 -0.48 49.10
C GLN A 231 -9.50 -1.33 49.85
N TRP A 232 -8.22 -1.12 49.53
CA TRP A 232 -7.07 -1.79 50.10
C TRP A 232 -5.99 -0.79 50.46
N ASN A 233 -5.53 -0.82 51.71
CA ASN A 233 -4.41 0.01 52.11
C ASN A 233 -3.11 -0.71 51.74
N LEU A 234 -2.35 -0.18 50.77
CA LEU A 234 -1.09 -0.79 50.34
C LEU A 234 0.10 -0.17 51.06
N VAL A 235 0.05 1.14 51.32
CA VAL A 235 1.12 1.90 51.99
C VAL A 235 0.56 2.65 53.19
N THR A 236 0.90 2.20 54.40
CA THR A 236 0.42 2.79 55.67
C THR A 236 1.56 3.12 56.63
N THR A 237 2.68 3.62 56.11
CA THR A 237 3.78 4.09 56.95
C THR A 237 3.46 5.44 57.59
N ALA A 238 4.19 5.82 58.67
CA ALA A 238 3.97 7.12 59.32
C ALA A 238 4.28 8.31 58.40
N SER A 239 5.18 8.11 57.44
CA SER A 239 5.45 9.01 56.33
C SER A 239 5.75 8.17 55.09
N SER A 240 5.15 8.52 53.96
CA SER A 240 5.46 7.97 52.64
C SER A 240 5.76 9.10 51.67
N SER A 241 6.62 8.84 50.69
CA SER A 241 6.81 9.73 49.55
C SER A 241 6.94 8.91 48.27
N PHE A 242 6.18 9.32 47.25
CA PHE A 242 6.27 8.84 45.88
C PHE A 242 7.00 9.94 45.09
N ARG A 243 8.07 9.60 44.37
CA ARG A 243 8.89 10.58 43.63
C ARG A 243 8.59 10.53 42.13
N LEU A 244 9.23 11.42 41.37
CA LEU A 244 9.04 11.57 39.91
C LEU A 244 9.20 10.27 39.13
N ASP A 245 9.99 9.32 39.64
CA ASP A 245 10.28 8.07 38.93
C ASP A 245 9.43 6.88 39.41
N PHE A 246 8.44 7.12 40.28
CA PHE A 246 7.49 6.09 40.71
C PHE A 246 6.59 5.68 39.54
N ALA A 247 6.37 4.37 39.39
CA ALA A 247 5.42 3.84 38.43
C ALA A 247 4.63 2.67 39.01
N ILE A 248 3.51 2.33 38.36
CA ILE A 248 2.81 1.07 38.56
C ILE A 248 2.84 0.36 37.21
N SER A 249 3.29 -0.90 37.21
CA SER A 249 3.47 -1.67 35.99
C SER A 249 2.13 -1.85 35.27
N GLY A 250 2.06 -1.43 34.01
CA GLY A 250 0.87 -1.53 33.16
C GLY A 250 -0.27 -0.56 33.50
N TRP A 251 -0.04 0.46 34.32
CA TRP A 251 -1.08 1.42 34.73
C TRP A 251 -0.78 2.83 34.24
N THR A 252 -1.81 3.62 34.01
CA THR A 252 -1.72 5.00 33.52
C THR A 252 -1.68 6.01 34.69
N ASP A 253 -0.71 6.92 34.69
CA ASP A 253 -0.68 8.08 35.60
C ASP A 253 -1.71 9.13 35.14
N ASN A 254 -2.67 9.47 36.00
CA ASN A 254 -3.72 10.45 35.69
C ASN A 254 -3.25 11.91 35.91
N GLU A 255 -1.98 12.14 36.24
CA GLU A 255 -1.39 13.45 36.56
C GLU A 255 -2.03 14.16 37.78
N ASP A 256 -2.87 13.47 38.55
CA ASP A 256 -3.65 14.03 39.65
C ASP A 256 -3.40 13.33 41.00
N THR A 257 -2.22 12.70 41.14
CA THR A 257 -1.82 11.82 42.26
C THR A 257 -2.51 10.45 42.27
N THR A 258 -3.25 10.10 41.22
CA THR A 258 -3.84 8.77 41.05
C THR A 258 -3.35 8.06 39.81
N TRP A 259 -3.33 6.74 39.87
CA TRP A 259 -3.02 5.83 38.77
C TRP A 259 -4.25 4.97 38.48
N SER A 260 -4.53 4.70 37.21
CA SER A 260 -5.66 3.87 36.76
C SER A 260 -5.16 2.53 36.21
N SER A 261 -5.84 1.43 36.54
CA SER A 261 -5.57 0.13 35.92
C SER A 261 -5.94 0.14 34.43
N PRO A 262 -5.46 -0.83 33.65
CA PRO A 262 -6.09 -1.20 32.38
C PRO A 262 -7.60 -1.41 32.59
N GLY A 263 -8.42 -1.02 31.62
CA GLY A 263 -9.89 -1.03 31.76
C GLY A 263 -10.47 0.05 32.68
N GLY A 264 -9.64 0.78 33.45
CA GLY A 264 -10.08 1.83 34.37
C GLY A 264 -10.80 1.36 35.65
N ALA A 265 -10.93 0.04 35.89
CA ALA A 265 -11.71 -0.52 36.99
C ALA A 265 -11.17 -0.17 38.39
N TYR A 266 -9.86 0.03 38.52
CA TYR A 266 -9.20 0.32 39.80
C TYR A 266 -8.40 1.62 39.75
N ARG A 267 -8.28 2.28 40.90
CA ARG A 267 -7.42 3.44 41.12
C ARG A 267 -6.50 3.28 42.32
N PHE A 268 -5.24 3.64 42.17
CA PHE A 268 -4.29 3.79 43.27
C PHE A 268 -4.02 5.27 43.53
N SER A 269 -4.05 5.69 44.80
CA SER A 269 -3.76 7.07 45.21
C SER A 269 -2.41 7.15 45.90
N THR A 270 -1.44 7.87 45.30
CA THR A 270 -0.13 8.14 45.91
C THR A 270 -0.23 9.11 47.10
N LEU A 271 -1.32 9.88 47.20
CA LEU A 271 -1.58 10.73 48.35
C LEU A 271 -1.93 9.94 49.62
N SER A 272 -2.68 8.85 49.47
CA SER A 272 -3.22 8.06 50.59
C SER A 272 -2.58 6.68 50.75
N GLY A 273 -1.85 6.19 49.74
CA GLY A 273 -1.33 4.82 49.70
C GLY A 273 -2.41 3.74 49.57
N THR A 274 -3.59 4.11 49.06
CA THR A 274 -4.79 3.25 49.00
C THR A 274 -5.12 2.91 47.56
N LEU A 275 -5.41 1.64 47.30
CA LEU A 275 -6.04 1.12 46.09
C LEU A 275 -7.56 1.04 46.31
N PHE A 276 -8.38 1.38 45.33
CA PHE A 276 -9.83 1.26 45.43
C PHE A 276 -10.46 0.98 44.06
N VAL A 277 -11.66 0.37 44.07
CA VAL A 277 -12.48 0.23 42.86
C VAL A 277 -12.98 1.61 42.47
N ASP A 278 -12.75 2.01 41.22
CA ASP A 278 -13.20 3.33 40.77
C ASP A 278 -14.74 3.37 40.68
N PRO A 279 -15.40 4.32 41.35
CA PRO A 279 -16.86 4.35 41.42
C PRO A 279 -17.55 4.60 40.08
N ASP A 280 -16.83 5.17 39.11
CA ASP A 280 -17.36 5.52 37.80
C ASP A 280 -16.89 4.54 36.70
N ALA A 281 -16.24 3.43 37.06
CA ALA A 281 -15.69 2.43 36.13
C ALA A 281 -16.71 1.76 35.20
N THR A 282 -18.00 1.87 35.48
CA THR A 282 -19.09 1.27 34.69
C THR A 282 -20.08 2.30 34.16
N THR A 283 -19.79 3.59 34.37
CA THR A 283 -20.62 4.66 33.81
C THR A 283 -20.39 4.69 32.31
N ASP A 284 -21.47 4.65 31.55
CA ASP A 284 -21.50 4.73 30.10
C ASP A 284 -22.58 5.77 29.73
N SER A 285 -22.14 6.99 29.42
CA SER A 285 -22.98 8.18 29.25
C SER A 285 -23.60 8.25 27.86
N ASP A 286 -22.96 7.68 26.84
CA ASP A 286 -23.44 7.66 25.46
C ASP A 286 -24.13 6.34 25.07
N ASN A 287 -24.03 5.31 25.91
CA ASN A 287 -24.61 3.97 25.75
C ASN A 287 -24.05 3.20 24.54
N ASN A 288 -22.75 3.35 24.25
CA ASN A 288 -22.06 2.55 23.23
C ASN A 288 -21.52 1.21 23.79
N SER A 289 -21.70 0.91 25.08
CA SER A 289 -21.17 -0.27 25.79
C SER A 289 -19.68 -0.20 26.15
N LEU A 290 -19.01 0.90 25.84
CA LEU A 290 -17.69 1.23 26.36
C LEU A 290 -17.88 2.13 27.59
N PRO A 291 -17.21 1.85 28.72
CA PRO A 291 -17.31 2.74 29.87
C PRO A 291 -16.63 4.10 29.62
N ASP A 292 -17.30 5.19 30.00
CA ASP A 292 -16.81 6.59 29.90
C ASP A 292 -15.36 6.72 30.34
N ARG A 293 -15.04 6.01 31.43
CA ARG A 293 -13.73 6.08 32.05
C ARG A 293 -12.66 5.42 31.20
N TRP A 294 -12.96 4.26 30.63
CA TRP A 294 -12.04 3.58 29.72
C TRP A 294 -11.81 4.46 28.49
N GLU A 295 -12.89 4.99 27.90
CA GLU A 295 -12.80 5.88 26.74
C GLU A 295 -11.95 7.15 27.02
N ILE A 296 -12.11 7.78 28.19
CA ILE A 296 -11.31 8.95 28.56
C ILE A 296 -9.85 8.60 28.80
N ILE A 297 -9.55 7.41 29.33
CA ILE A 297 -8.16 6.97 29.56
C ILE A 297 -7.50 6.65 28.22
N SER A 298 -8.18 5.90 27.36
CA SER A 298 -7.65 5.42 26.08
C SER A 298 -7.61 6.51 25.01
N PHE A 299 -8.66 7.33 24.90
CA PHE A 299 -8.82 8.30 23.78
C PHE A 299 -8.90 9.76 24.21
N GLY A 300 -9.07 10.04 25.51
CA GLY A 300 -9.24 11.40 26.01
C GLY A 300 -10.60 12.05 25.71
N ALA A 301 -11.54 11.29 25.14
CA ALA A 301 -12.89 11.73 24.78
C ALA A 301 -13.92 10.58 24.92
N LEU A 302 -15.19 10.94 25.06
CA LEU A 302 -16.33 10.01 25.05
C LEU A 302 -16.85 9.83 23.61
N GLY A 303 -17.51 8.70 23.34
CA GLY A 303 -18.20 8.43 22.09
C GLY A 303 -17.33 7.80 21.02
N ASN A 304 -16.35 7.00 21.43
CA ASN A 304 -15.53 6.23 20.50
C ASN A 304 -16.35 5.06 19.94
N ASP A 305 -16.02 4.61 18.74
CA ASP A 305 -16.75 3.54 18.09
C ASP A 305 -16.34 2.19 18.71
N PRO A 306 -17.25 1.40 19.30
CA PRO A 306 -16.90 0.09 19.84
C PRO A 306 -16.35 -0.88 18.79
N ASP A 307 -16.74 -0.70 17.53
CA ASP A 307 -16.27 -1.53 16.40
C ASP A 307 -15.03 -0.91 15.71
N GLY A 308 -14.47 0.18 16.25
CA GLY A 308 -13.27 0.82 15.72
C GLY A 308 -11.99 0.07 16.11
N ASP A 309 -10.98 0.18 15.24
CA ASP A 309 -9.63 -0.39 15.38
C ASP A 309 -8.61 0.76 15.10
N PRO A 310 -8.20 1.51 16.14
CA PRO A 310 -7.41 2.73 15.97
C PRO A 310 -5.92 2.52 15.69
N ASP A 311 -5.35 1.41 16.14
CA ASP A 311 -3.94 1.00 15.99
C ASP A 311 -3.72 0.02 14.84
N GLY A 312 -4.77 -0.62 14.32
CA GLY A 312 -4.72 -1.46 13.13
C GLY A 312 -4.26 -2.88 13.42
N ASP A 313 -4.48 -3.38 14.64
CA ASP A 313 -4.10 -4.72 15.08
C ASP A 313 -5.19 -5.77 14.79
N LEU A 314 -6.28 -5.37 14.11
CA LEU A 314 -7.49 -6.16 13.81
C LEU A 314 -8.37 -6.47 15.03
N SER A 315 -8.12 -5.84 16.16
CA SER A 315 -8.94 -5.92 17.37
C SER A 315 -9.89 -4.73 17.44
N SER A 316 -11.16 -4.98 17.78
CA SER A 316 -12.07 -3.87 18.03
C SER A 316 -11.86 -3.29 19.43
N ASN A 317 -12.12 -2.00 19.60
CA ASN A 317 -12.15 -1.32 20.90
C ASN A 317 -12.97 -2.09 21.96
N ALA A 318 -14.05 -2.76 21.55
CA ALA A 318 -14.86 -3.59 22.44
C ALA A 318 -14.17 -4.89 22.86
N ASP A 319 -13.45 -5.54 21.94
CA ASP A 319 -12.68 -6.76 22.22
C ASP A 319 -11.50 -6.45 23.14
N GLU A 320 -10.79 -5.36 22.87
CA GLU A 320 -9.68 -4.91 23.71
C GLU A 320 -10.13 -4.46 25.10
N PHE A 321 -11.26 -3.76 25.19
CA PHE A 321 -11.86 -3.47 26.49
C PHE A 321 -12.19 -4.75 27.28
N ALA A 322 -12.67 -5.79 26.59
CA ALA A 322 -12.99 -7.08 27.20
C ALA A 322 -11.73 -7.87 27.61
N ALA A 323 -10.67 -7.80 26.81
CA ALA A 323 -9.37 -8.43 27.05
C ALA A 323 -8.51 -7.65 28.07
N GLY A 324 -8.79 -6.36 28.25
CA GLY A 324 -8.02 -5.45 29.10
C GLY A 324 -6.74 -4.94 28.45
N THR A 325 -6.67 -4.96 27.12
CA THR A 325 -5.54 -4.50 26.29
C THR A 325 -5.74 -3.04 25.88
N HIS A 326 -4.82 -2.46 25.10
CA HIS A 326 -4.76 -1.02 24.88
C HIS A 326 -5.04 -0.61 23.42
N PRO A 327 -6.15 0.12 23.15
CA PRO A 327 -6.69 0.38 21.79
C PRO A 327 -5.97 1.44 20.97
N ASN A 328 -4.71 1.69 21.28
CA ASN A 328 -3.84 2.58 20.50
C ASN A 328 -2.38 2.07 20.55
N ASP A 329 -2.18 0.78 20.84
CA ASP A 329 -0.89 0.10 20.94
C ASP A 329 -1.00 -1.25 20.22
N ASP A 330 -0.51 -1.30 18.98
CA ASP A 330 -0.53 -2.48 18.09
C ASP A 330 0.26 -3.69 18.64
N PHE A 331 0.99 -3.52 19.74
CA PHE A 331 1.68 -4.59 20.46
C PHE A 331 0.95 -5.07 21.73
N ASP A 332 -0.21 -4.50 22.06
CA ASP A 332 -1.05 -4.89 23.20
C ASP A 332 -2.43 -5.31 22.69
N TYR A 333 -2.54 -6.56 22.24
CA TYR A 333 -3.71 -7.14 21.60
C TYR A 333 -4.29 -8.33 22.39
N PRO A 334 -5.59 -8.66 22.21
CA PRO A 334 -6.18 -9.89 22.73
C PRO A 334 -5.51 -11.15 22.12
N ASP A 335 -5.05 -12.05 22.97
CA ASP A 335 -4.51 -13.38 22.65
C ASP A 335 -5.08 -14.36 23.69
N THR A 336 -6.22 -14.99 23.36
CA THR A 336 -7.03 -15.76 24.32
C THR A 336 -6.43 -17.13 24.62
N ASP A 337 -5.72 -17.74 23.68
CA ASP A 337 -5.14 -19.07 23.84
C ASP A 337 -3.62 -19.10 24.07
N GLU A 338 -3.01 -17.91 24.19
CA GLU A 338 -1.63 -17.63 24.59
C GLU A 338 -0.60 -18.24 23.63
N ASP A 339 -0.86 -18.12 22.33
CA ASP A 339 -0.05 -18.71 21.28
C ASP A 339 0.77 -17.69 20.45
N TYR A 340 0.69 -16.41 20.83
CA TYR A 340 1.34 -15.26 20.19
C TYR A 340 0.72 -14.82 18.86
N LEU A 341 -0.41 -15.36 18.45
CA LEU A 341 -1.23 -14.82 17.37
C LEU A 341 -2.35 -13.93 17.96
N PRO A 342 -2.60 -12.73 17.40
CA PRO A 342 -3.74 -11.91 17.81
C PRO A 342 -5.07 -12.58 17.47
N ASP A 343 -6.02 -12.61 18.41
CA ASP A 343 -7.36 -13.19 18.22
C ASP A 343 -8.04 -12.59 16.96
N GLY A 344 -7.88 -11.28 16.74
CA GLY A 344 -8.46 -10.56 15.59
C GLY A 344 -7.91 -11.05 14.25
N TRP A 345 -6.60 -11.30 14.18
CA TRP A 345 -5.92 -11.82 13.00
C TRP A 345 -6.33 -13.27 12.72
N GLU A 346 -6.35 -14.13 13.73
CA GLU A 346 -6.79 -15.52 13.57
C GLU A 346 -8.27 -15.63 13.14
N LEU A 347 -9.14 -14.78 13.68
CA LEU A 347 -10.55 -14.75 13.30
C LEU A 347 -10.74 -14.27 11.86
N LEU A 348 -9.89 -13.37 11.36
CA LEU A 348 -9.92 -12.91 9.98
C LEU A 348 -9.61 -14.06 9.01
N TYR A 349 -8.52 -14.80 9.25
CA TYR A 349 -8.00 -15.79 8.29
C TYR A 349 -8.54 -17.21 8.52
N PHE A 350 -8.73 -17.64 9.77
CA PHE A 350 -9.19 -19.00 10.10
C PHE A 350 -10.63 -19.06 10.60
N GLY A 351 -11.20 -17.94 11.04
CA GLY A 351 -12.54 -17.87 11.63
C GLY A 351 -12.66 -18.57 12.99
N ASN A 352 -11.52 -18.90 13.62
CA ASN A 352 -11.39 -19.52 14.94
C ASN A 352 -9.95 -19.35 15.46
N LEU A 353 -9.72 -19.62 16.75
CA LEU A 353 -8.44 -19.53 17.45
C LEU A 353 -7.73 -20.91 17.55
N ASP A 354 -7.83 -21.75 16.52
CA ASP A 354 -7.10 -23.03 16.47
C ASP A 354 -5.82 -22.92 15.61
N GLY A 355 -5.51 -21.72 15.11
CA GLY A 355 -4.27 -21.42 14.40
C GLY A 355 -3.06 -21.63 15.30
N LYS A 356 -1.88 -21.70 14.71
CA LYS A 356 -0.63 -21.75 15.47
C LYS A 356 0.45 -20.97 14.78
N GLU A 357 1.30 -20.32 15.55
CA GLU A 357 2.48 -19.62 15.04
C GLU A 357 3.32 -20.47 14.06
N ASP A 358 3.43 -21.79 14.28
CA ASP A 358 4.24 -22.72 13.48
C ASP A 358 3.50 -23.49 12.38
N ASP A 359 2.21 -23.20 12.17
CA ASP A 359 1.43 -23.78 11.07
C ASP A 359 1.69 -23.01 9.75
N ASP A 360 1.59 -23.72 8.63
CA ASP A 360 1.74 -23.24 7.24
C ASP A 360 0.52 -23.79 6.47
N PRO A 361 -0.62 -23.05 6.47
CA PRO A 361 -1.90 -23.56 5.97
C PRO A 361 -1.99 -23.63 4.44
N ASP A 362 -1.33 -22.74 3.71
CA ASP A 362 -1.36 -22.63 2.25
C ASP A 362 -0.21 -23.37 1.56
N GLY A 363 0.85 -23.71 2.31
CA GLY A 363 1.96 -24.54 1.88
C GLY A 363 3.07 -23.77 1.15
N ASP A 364 3.20 -22.47 1.39
CA ASP A 364 4.23 -21.62 0.79
C ASP A 364 5.58 -21.65 1.54
N SER A 365 5.66 -22.40 2.66
CA SER A 365 6.81 -22.49 3.57
C SER A 365 7.03 -21.31 4.52
N PHE A 366 6.15 -20.32 4.51
CA PHE A 366 6.05 -19.30 5.55
C PHE A 366 5.06 -19.79 6.61
N THR A 367 5.36 -19.53 7.88
CA THR A 367 4.42 -19.89 8.94
C THR A 367 3.50 -18.72 9.25
N ASN A 368 2.36 -18.98 9.89
CA ASN A 368 1.46 -17.93 10.37
C ASN A 368 2.19 -16.81 11.14
N GLY A 369 3.22 -17.17 11.92
CA GLY A 369 4.06 -16.20 12.63
C GLY A 369 4.96 -15.36 11.73
N ASP A 370 5.49 -15.91 10.63
CA ASP A 370 6.23 -15.15 9.63
C ASP A 370 5.28 -14.18 8.91
N GLU A 371 4.11 -14.65 8.51
CA GLU A 371 3.12 -13.87 7.77
C GLU A 371 2.45 -12.79 8.60
N LEU A 372 2.20 -13.03 9.89
CA LEU A 372 1.78 -12.01 10.83
C LEU A 372 2.80 -10.87 10.91
N ASN A 373 4.10 -11.20 10.91
CA ASN A 373 5.17 -10.19 10.97
C ASN A 373 5.30 -9.41 9.65
N ASP A 374 5.02 -10.06 8.52
CA ASP A 374 5.10 -9.44 7.19
C ASP A 374 3.77 -8.78 6.76
N GLY A 375 2.67 -9.01 7.49
CA GLY A 375 1.35 -8.44 7.23
C GLY A 375 0.64 -9.09 6.04
N THR A 376 0.87 -10.39 5.82
CA THR A 376 0.38 -11.17 4.67
C THR A 376 -0.77 -12.11 5.05
N ASP A 377 -1.46 -12.67 4.04
CA ASP A 377 -2.58 -13.62 4.19
C ASP A 377 -2.11 -15.09 4.26
N PRO A 378 -2.20 -15.75 5.43
CA PRO A 378 -1.74 -17.14 5.67
C PRO A 378 -2.59 -18.24 5.05
N THR A 379 -3.51 -17.85 4.17
CA THR A 379 -4.37 -18.77 3.45
C THR A 379 -4.20 -18.65 1.94
N ASP A 380 -3.33 -17.76 1.48
CA ASP A 380 -3.04 -17.51 0.08
C ASP A 380 -1.55 -17.64 -0.22
N ILE A 381 -1.19 -18.74 -0.90
CA ILE A 381 0.18 -19.08 -1.30
C ILE A 381 0.89 -17.96 -2.10
N LYS A 382 0.15 -17.01 -2.68
CA LYS A 382 0.72 -15.87 -3.43
C LYS A 382 1.04 -14.67 -2.54
N SER A 383 0.57 -14.68 -1.30
CA SER A 383 0.65 -13.57 -0.35
C SER A 383 1.72 -13.88 0.69
N SER A 384 2.98 -13.55 0.40
CA SER A 384 4.09 -13.70 1.33
C SER A 384 4.99 -12.45 1.34
N GLY A 385 6.02 -12.47 2.18
CA GLY A 385 7.12 -11.50 2.09
C GLY A 385 7.92 -11.60 0.79
N ASP A 386 8.81 -10.62 0.56
CA ASP A 386 9.82 -10.57 -0.52
C ASP A 386 11.21 -10.58 0.14
N PHE A 387 11.81 -11.77 0.28
CA PHE A 387 13.02 -11.96 1.09
C PHE A 387 14.25 -11.35 0.42
N GLU A 388 14.39 -11.48 -0.89
CA GLU A 388 15.50 -10.94 -1.70
C GLU A 388 15.34 -9.46 -2.07
N ASN A 389 14.16 -8.89 -1.91
CA ASN A 389 13.80 -7.53 -2.34
C ASN A 389 13.97 -7.33 -3.84
N ASP A 390 13.54 -8.29 -4.64
CA ASP A 390 13.60 -8.22 -6.10
C ASP A 390 12.27 -7.83 -6.76
N GLY A 391 11.24 -7.61 -5.94
CA GLY A 391 9.93 -7.12 -6.33
C GLY A 391 8.91 -8.21 -6.62
N LEU A 392 9.17 -9.46 -6.20
CA LEU A 392 8.23 -10.58 -6.25
C LEU A 392 8.00 -11.13 -4.84
N ALA A 393 6.78 -11.57 -4.54
CA ALA A 393 6.48 -12.30 -3.31
C ALA A 393 6.99 -13.74 -3.42
N ASP A 394 7.73 -14.19 -2.41
CA ASP A 394 8.37 -15.51 -2.40
C ASP A 394 7.39 -16.67 -2.67
N GLY A 395 6.18 -16.62 -2.11
CA GLY A 395 5.12 -17.60 -2.29
C GLY A 395 4.58 -17.63 -3.73
N TRP A 396 4.47 -16.45 -4.38
CA TRP A 396 4.14 -16.35 -5.79
C TRP A 396 5.21 -17.01 -6.67
N GLU A 397 6.49 -16.81 -6.34
CA GLU A 397 7.59 -17.46 -7.04
C GLU A 397 7.60 -18.98 -6.83
N ILE A 398 7.30 -19.44 -5.62
CA ILE A 398 7.15 -20.87 -5.30
C ILE A 398 6.03 -21.48 -6.14
N LEU A 399 4.87 -20.81 -6.24
CA LEU A 399 3.73 -21.32 -7.01
C LEU A 399 4.07 -21.52 -8.49
N TYR A 400 4.71 -20.55 -9.12
CA TYR A 400 4.92 -20.55 -10.58
C TYR A 400 6.25 -21.15 -11.03
N PHE A 401 7.31 -21.05 -10.22
CA PHE A 401 8.65 -21.45 -10.63
C PHE A 401 9.20 -22.68 -9.92
N ALA A 402 8.56 -23.22 -8.87
CA ALA A 402 9.00 -24.49 -8.29
C ALA A 402 8.84 -25.66 -9.28
N GLU A 403 9.89 -26.48 -9.43
CA GLU A 403 9.86 -27.66 -10.31
C GLU A 403 9.34 -28.91 -9.57
N ASP A 404 8.69 -29.81 -10.32
CA ASP A 404 8.18 -31.09 -9.81
C ASP A 404 9.23 -31.89 -9.01
N GLY A 405 9.02 -32.01 -7.70
CA GLY A 405 9.84 -32.82 -6.80
C GLY A 405 10.96 -32.08 -6.07
N GLU A 406 10.97 -30.75 -6.16
CA GLU A 406 11.75 -29.89 -5.26
C GLU A 406 11.18 -29.92 -3.83
N ASP A 407 12.08 -29.83 -2.85
CA ASP A 407 11.75 -29.84 -1.42
C ASP A 407 11.89 -28.42 -0.88
N ILE A 408 10.78 -27.69 -0.87
CA ILE A 408 10.73 -26.28 -0.42
C ILE A 408 11.08 -26.11 1.07
N SER A 409 11.06 -27.20 1.86
CA SER A 409 11.52 -27.18 3.25
C SER A 409 13.04 -27.17 3.41
N ASP A 410 13.80 -27.42 2.33
CA ASP A 410 15.25 -27.29 2.30
C ASP A 410 15.65 -25.88 1.89
N ILE A 411 16.25 -25.13 2.82
CA ILE A 411 16.63 -23.72 2.61
C ILE A 411 17.49 -23.49 1.35
N GLN A 412 18.31 -24.45 0.94
CA GLN A 412 19.13 -24.31 -0.28
C GLN A 412 18.34 -24.49 -1.56
N THR A 413 17.24 -25.24 -1.48
CA THR A 413 16.31 -25.43 -2.58
C THR A 413 15.39 -24.21 -2.69
N LEU A 414 14.88 -23.71 -1.56
CA LEU A 414 14.13 -22.46 -1.49
C LEU A 414 14.93 -21.27 -2.05
N ASP A 415 16.13 -21.01 -1.53
CA ASP A 415 17.04 -19.95 -2.04
C ASP A 415 17.29 -20.04 -3.57
N ALA A 416 17.19 -21.24 -4.14
CA ALA A 416 17.41 -21.47 -5.57
C ALA A 416 16.15 -21.32 -6.42
N ILE A 417 14.96 -21.45 -5.83
CA ILE A 417 13.66 -21.21 -6.47
C ILE A 417 13.45 -19.69 -6.60
N LEU A 418 13.59 -18.96 -5.51
CA LEU A 418 13.38 -17.51 -5.45
C LEU A 418 14.36 -16.78 -6.40
N ALA A 419 15.64 -17.19 -6.42
CA ALA A 419 16.62 -16.64 -7.35
C ALA A 419 16.45 -16.99 -8.86
N ARG A 420 15.35 -17.62 -9.30
CA ARG A 420 15.12 -18.02 -10.71
C ARG A 420 14.69 -16.85 -11.58
N GLN A 421 13.86 -15.98 -11.03
CA GLN A 421 13.29 -14.84 -11.73
C GLN A 421 13.62 -13.55 -10.98
N ASP A 422 13.18 -12.44 -11.55
CA ASP A 422 13.12 -11.14 -10.88
C ASP A 422 11.87 -10.41 -11.41
N GLY A 423 11.51 -9.27 -10.82
CA GLY A 423 10.35 -8.49 -11.26
C GLY A 423 10.38 -8.03 -12.73
N LEU A 424 11.55 -8.06 -13.40
CA LEU A 424 11.72 -7.65 -14.81
C LEU A 424 11.73 -8.84 -15.79
N GLY A 425 11.66 -10.08 -15.30
CA GLY A 425 11.59 -11.28 -16.13
C GLY A 425 10.30 -11.35 -16.96
N ASP A 426 10.38 -11.99 -18.13
CA ASP A 426 9.26 -12.31 -19.04
C ASP A 426 9.49 -13.76 -19.51
N PRO A 427 9.11 -14.76 -18.68
CA PRO A 427 9.49 -16.16 -18.88
C PRO A 427 8.78 -16.82 -20.07
N ASP A 428 7.56 -16.40 -20.37
CA ASP A 428 6.71 -16.99 -21.40
C ASP A 428 6.70 -16.22 -22.73
N GLY A 429 7.20 -14.98 -22.74
CA GLY A 429 7.42 -14.16 -23.92
C GLY A 429 6.17 -13.47 -24.44
N ASP A 430 5.16 -13.24 -23.60
CA ASP A 430 3.93 -12.51 -23.95
C ASP A 430 4.13 -10.97 -23.94
N GLY A 431 5.22 -10.50 -23.33
CA GLY A 431 5.61 -9.10 -23.22
C GLY A 431 5.17 -8.39 -21.94
N ALA A 432 4.49 -9.08 -21.01
CA ALA A 432 4.35 -8.68 -19.62
C ALA A 432 5.60 -9.11 -18.83
N ASN A 433 5.94 -8.35 -17.79
CA ASN A 433 6.99 -8.76 -16.85
C ASN A 433 6.36 -9.30 -15.57
N ASN A 434 7.08 -10.15 -14.84
CA ASN A 434 6.59 -10.83 -13.63
C ASN A 434 5.92 -9.88 -12.61
N GLU A 435 6.47 -8.69 -12.36
CA GLU A 435 5.85 -7.71 -11.43
C GLU A 435 4.45 -7.26 -11.91
N ALA A 436 4.26 -7.10 -13.22
CA ALA A 436 2.96 -6.75 -13.79
C ALA A 436 1.98 -7.92 -13.74
N GLU A 437 2.48 -9.14 -13.90
CA GLU A 437 1.69 -10.37 -13.85
C GLU A 437 1.25 -10.73 -12.44
N GLU A 438 2.15 -10.65 -11.47
CA GLU A 438 1.84 -10.78 -10.05
C GLU A 438 0.76 -9.78 -9.63
N THR A 439 0.90 -8.51 -10.04
CA THR A 439 -0.10 -7.47 -9.75
C THR A 439 -1.47 -7.76 -10.39
N ALA A 440 -1.50 -8.39 -11.56
CA ALA A 440 -2.72 -8.67 -12.32
C ALA A 440 -3.28 -10.09 -12.08
N ASP A 441 -2.60 -10.86 -11.24
CA ASP A 441 -2.87 -12.28 -10.97
C ASP A 441 -2.83 -13.20 -12.21
N SER A 442 -2.06 -12.82 -13.25
CA SER A 442 -1.84 -13.65 -14.44
C SER A 442 -0.78 -14.73 -14.21
N ASP A 443 -0.75 -15.72 -15.10
CA ASP A 443 0.19 -16.86 -15.04
C ASP A 443 1.45 -16.57 -15.87
N PRO A 444 2.60 -16.26 -15.23
CA PRO A 444 3.87 -15.88 -15.88
C PRO A 444 4.56 -17.02 -16.65
N THR A 445 3.92 -18.20 -16.66
CA THR A 445 4.40 -19.38 -17.38
C THR A 445 3.54 -19.69 -18.61
N ASN A 446 2.48 -18.92 -18.85
CA ASN A 446 1.48 -19.16 -19.88
C ASN A 446 1.19 -17.90 -20.70
N ALA A 447 1.80 -17.81 -21.88
CA ALA A 447 1.69 -16.64 -22.76
C ALA A 447 0.28 -16.33 -23.33
N SER A 448 -0.76 -17.07 -22.92
CA SER A 448 -2.16 -16.69 -23.18
C SER A 448 -2.80 -15.98 -22.00
N SER A 449 -2.32 -16.23 -20.77
CA SER A 449 -2.69 -15.50 -19.56
C SER A 449 -1.87 -14.23 -19.51
N THR A 450 -2.51 -13.10 -19.71
CA THR A 450 -1.85 -11.79 -19.71
C THR A 450 -2.49 -10.97 -18.58
N PRO A 451 -1.90 -9.84 -18.13
CA PRO A 451 -2.55 -8.88 -17.22
C PRO A 451 -3.91 -8.32 -17.70
N ALA A 452 -4.28 -8.68 -18.91
CA ALA A 452 -5.32 -8.16 -19.75
C ALA A 452 -6.43 -9.21 -20.04
N ASP A 453 -6.11 -10.48 -19.80
CA ASP A 453 -6.87 -11.70 -20.07
C ASP A 453 -6.28 -12.75 -19.12
N THR A 454 -6.63 -12.64 -17.84
CA THR A 454 -5.93 -13.31 -16.74
C THR A 454 -6.17 -14.82 -16.78
N ASP A 455 -7.34 -15.29 -17.21
CA ASP A 455 -7.61 -16.72 -17.36
C ASP A 455 -7.21 -17.29 -18.75
N GLY A 456 -6.81 -16.41 -19.67
CA GLY A 456 -6.18 -16.73 -20.94
C GLY A 456 -7.12 -17.42 -21.93
N ASP A 457 -8.42 -17.16 -21.82
CA ASP A 457 -9.44 -17.83 -22.62
C ASP A 457 -9.75 -17.09 -23.94
N GLY A 458 -9.26 -15.86 -24.08
CA GLY A 458 -9.43 -14.98 -25.24
C GLY A 458 -10.53 -13.92 -25.07
N LEU A 459 -11.25 -13.94 -23.95
CA LEU A 459 -12.07 -12.82 -23.49
C LEU A 459 -11.21 -11.89 -22.64
N SER A 460 -11.38 -10.59 -22.83
CA SER A 460 -10.63 -9.62 -22.01
C SER A 460 -11.30 -9.47 -20.66
N ASP A 461 -10.47 -9.45 -19.62
CA ASP A 461 -10.81 -9.18 -18.24
C ASP A 461 -11.80 -8.01 -18.05
N ALA A 462 -11.56 -6.92 -18.79
CA ALA A 462 -12.37 -5.71 -18.74
C ALA A 462 -13.77 -5.92 -19.31
N TRP A 463 -13.88 -6.67 -20.42
CA TRP A 463 -15.15 -6.99 -21.05
C TRP A 463 -15.97 -7.95 -20.19
N GLU A 464 -15.35 -8.97 -19.61
CA GLU A 464 -16.05 -9.93 -18.77
C GLU A 464 -16.56 -9.30 -17.48
N ARG A 465 -15.73 -8.51 -16.77
CA ARG A 465 -16.18 -7.78 -15.58
C ARG A 465 -17.31 -6.80 -15.89
N ALA A 466 -17.29 -6.16 -17.06
CA ALA A 466 -18.35 -5.24 -17.46
C ALA A 466 -19.69 -5.94 -17.73
N ASN A 467 -19.65 -7.16 -18.29
CA ASN A 467 -20.85 -7.87 -18.74
C ASN A 467 -21.36 -8.95 -17.78
N PHE A 468 -20.48 -9.56 -16.99
CA PHE A 468 -20.77 -10.69 -16.10
C PHE A 468 -20.40 -10.43 -14.63
N GLY A 469 -19.41 -9.55 -14.40
CA GLY A 469 -18.96 -9.17 -13.05
C GLY A 469 -17.84 -10.04 -12.48
N ASP A 470 -17.41 -11.07 -13.22
CA ASP A 470 -16.30 -11.98 -12.93
C ASP A 470 -15.62 -12.42 -14.24
N LEU A 471 -14.58 -13.24 -14.15
CA LEU A 471 -13.79 -13.81 -15.26
C LEU A 471 -14.18 -15.28 -15.54
N SER A 472 -15.48 -15.59 -15.48
CA SER A 472 -15.96 -16.98 -15.66
C SER A 472 -16.73 -17.19 -16.97
N ALA A 473 -16.82 -16.14 -17.78
CA ALA A 473 -17.50 -16.21 -19.05
C ALA A 473 -16.62 -16.98 -20.02
N GLU A 474 -17.21 -17.77 -20.91
CA GLU A 474 -16.40 -18.54 -21.87
C GLU A 474 -16.66 -18.02 -23.29
N PRO A 475 -15.65 -18.01 -24.20
CA PRO A 475 -15.74 -17.36 -25.50
C PRO A 475 -16.86 -17.91 -26.38
N GLY A 476 -17.21 -19.19 -26.20
CA GLY A 476 -18.25 -19.88 -26.96
C GLY A 476 -19.65 -19.87 -26.34
N GLN A 477 -19.85 -19.18 -25.22
CA GLN A 477 -21.19 -19.02 -24.62
C GLN A 477 -22.03 -17.99 -25.40
N ASN A 478 -23.34 -18.14 -25.31
CA ASN A 478 -24.32 -17.20 -25.88
C ASN A 478 -25.43 -17.03 -24.83
N PRO A 479 -25.30 -16.04 -23.93
CA PRO A 479 -26.20 -15.84 -22.79
C PRO A 479 -27.60 -15.34 -23.19
N ASP A 480 -27.70 -14.47 -24.19
CA ASP A 480 -28.95 -13.79 -24.58
C ASP A 480 -29.79 -14.56 -25.62
N GLY A 481 -29.22 -15.59 -26.23
CA GLY A 481 -29.85 -16.49 -27.20
C GLY A 481 -29.87 -15.97 -28.64
N ASP A 482 -29.02 -15.01 -29.00
CA ASP A 482 -28.95 -14.45 -30.35
C ASP A 482 -28.13 -15.35 -31.32
N ALA A 483 -27.52 -14.82 -32.39
CA ALA A 483 -26.72 -15.61 -33.34
C ALA A 483 -25.20 -15.61 -33.07
N PHE A 484 -24.72 -14.85 -32.08
CA PHE A 484 -23.32 -14.56 -31.81
C PHE A 484 -22.91 -15.16 -30.45
N ASP A 485 -21.64 -15.48 -30.30
CA ASP A 485 -21.07 -15.94 -29.03
C ASP A 485 -20.29 -14.80 -28.36
N ASN A 486 -19.96 -14.95 -27.08
CA ASN A 486 -19.23 -13.95 -26.29
C ASN A 486 -18.01 -13.39 -27.04
N LEU A 487 -17.24 -14.24 -27.72
CA LEU A 487 -16.09 -13.80 -28.51
C LEU A 487 -16.50 -12.92 -29.70
N ALA A 488 -17.53 -13.31 -30.46
CA ALA A 488 -18.04 -12.48 -31.55
C ALA A 488 -18.60 -11.14 -31.05
N GLU A 489 -19.22 -11.14 -29.87
CA GLU A 489 -19.80 -9.95 -29.26
C GLU A 489 -18.76 -9.00 -28.69
N GLN A 490 -17.73 -9.52 -28.00
CA GLN A 490 -16.56 -8.75 -27.60
C GLN A 490 -15.91 -8.07 -28.81
N ASN A 491 -15.66 -8.84 -29.87
CA ASN A 491 -15.07 -8.30 -31.11
C ASN A 491 -15.99 -7.31 -31.84
N GLY A 492 -17.30 -7.42 -31.63
CA GLY A 492 -18.32 -6.54 -32.19
C GLY A 492 -18.69 -5.35 -31.30
N PHE A 493 -18.09 -5.25 -30.11
CA PHE A 493 -18.46 -4.30 -29.06
C PHE A 493 -19.98 -4.29 -28.75
N SER A 494 -20.64 -5.45 -28.87
CA SER A 494 -22.06 -5.64 -28.53
C SER A 494 -22.25 -6.14 -27.10
N ASP A 495 -23.49 -6.04 -26.59
CA ASP A 495 -23.89 -6.45 -25.24
C ASP A 495 -24.37 -7.92 -25.25
N PRO A 496 -23.59 -8.87 -24.67
CA PRO A 496 -23.89 -10.31 -24.66
C PRO A 496 -25.08 -10.73 -23.82
N ASN A 497 -25.69 -9.77 -23.12
CA ASN A 497 -26.89 -9.97 -22.32
C ASN A 497 -28.14 -9.36 -22.98
N ASN A 498 -28.03 -8.83 -24.21
CA ASN A 498 -29.10 -8.12 -24.89
C ASN A 498 -29.26 -8.55 -26.35
N ILE A 499 -30.27 -9.40 -26.60
CA ILE A 499 -30.64 -9.96 -27.92
C ILE A 499 -30.88 -8.95 -29.05
N SER A 500 -31.03 -7.65 -28.74
CA SER A 500 -31.16 -6.60 -29.75
C SER A 500 -29.83 -5.96 -30.13
N SER A 501 -28.84 -5.99 -29.23
CA SER A 501 -27.46 -5.60 -29.49
C SER A 501 -26.78 -6.75 -30.24
N THR A 502 -26.18 -6.46 -31.38
CA THR A 502 -25.43 -7.46 -32.15
C THR A 502 -24.16 -6.83 -32.69
N PRO A 503 -23.15 -7.60 -33.14
CA PRO A 503 -21.96 -7.04 -33.78
C PRO A 503 -22.20 -6.17 -35.03
N SER A 504 -23.44 -6.08 -35.52
CA SER A 504 -23.83 -5.22 -36.66
C SER A 504 -24.78 -4.08 -36.28
N ASP A 505 -25.20 -4.03 -35.02
CA ASP A 505 -26.12 -3.07 -34.41
C ASP A 505 -25.79 -3.04 -32.92
N ALA A 506 -24.62 -2.48 -32.58
CA ALA A 506 -24.03 -2.62 -31.24
C ALA A 506 -24.89 -1.96 -30.15
N ASP A 507 -25.64 -0.91 -30.48
CA ASP A 507 -26.55 -0.25 -29.53
C ASP A 507 -27.96 -0.85 -29.50
N GLY A 508 -28.26 -1.76 -30.41
CA GLY A 508 -29.53 -2.47 -30.53
C GLY A 508 -30.74 -1.59 -30.82
N ASN A 509 -30.53 -0.43 -31.45
CA ASN A 509 -31.61 0.52 -31.74
C ASN A 509 -32.44 0.12 -32.99
N GLY A 510 -31.98 -0.88 -33.75
CA GLY A 510 -32.64 -1.40 -34.95
C GLY A 510 -32.18 -0.75 -36.26
N THR A 511 -31.19 0.14 -36.21
CA THR A 511 -30.48 0.72 -37.35
C THR A 511 -29.09 0.10 -37.38
N PRO A 512 -28.69 -0.62 -38.44
CA PRO A 512 -27.36 -1.21 -38.49
C PRO A 512 -26.29 -0.12 -38.38
N ASP A 513 -25.18 -0.42 -37.70
CA ASP A 513 -24.08 0.52 -37.45
C ASP A 513 -23.58 1.18 -38.75
N SER A 514 -23.54 0.43 -39.85
CA SER A 514 -23.16 0.92 -41.18
C SER A 514 -24.12 1.92 -41.84
N GLU A 515 -25.33 2.07 -41.31
CA GLU A 515 -26.38 2.98 -41.80
C GLU A 515 -26.58 4.19 -40.86
N GLU A 516 -25.84 4.26 -39.76
CA GLU A 516 -25.95 5.34 -38.79
C GLU A 516 -25.22 6.62 -39.21
N SER A 517 -25.45 7.72 -38.49
CA SER A 517 -24.67 8.93 -38.63
C SER A 517 -24.35 9.45 -37.23
N PRO A 518 -23.09 9.77 -36.93
CA PRO A 518 -21.94 9.82 -37.84
C PRO A 518 -21.32 8.45 -38.23
N GLN A 519 -20.38 8.46 -39.18
CA GLN A 519 -19.64 7.27 -39.67
C GLN A 519 -18.11 7.43 -39.53
N PRO A 520 -17.35 6.32 -39.36
CA PRO A 520 -15.88 6.31 -39.37
C PRO A 520 -15.27 7.04 -40.56
N TYR A 521 -14.11 7.66 -40.38
CA TYR A 521 -13.46 8.37 -41.47
C TYR A 521 -12.98 7.40 -42.55
N THR A 522 -13.16 7.78 -43.81
CA THR A 522 -12.49 7.09 -44.92
C THR A 522 -11.32 7.92 -45.43
N VAL A 523 -10.27 7.24 -45.89
CA VAL A 523 -9.15 7.89 -46.57
C VAL A 523 -9.63 8.51 -47.89
N ASP A 524 -9.31 9.79 -48.08
CA ASP A 524 -9.47 10.51 -49.36
C ASP A 524 -8.11 11.02 -49.88
N ALA A 525 -8.12 11.70 -51.04
CA ALA A 525 -6.90 12.20 -51.68
C ALA A 525 -6.12 13.26 -50.87
N HIS A 526 -6.73 13.79 -49.80
CA HIS A 526 -6.20 14.85 -48.94
C HIS A 526 -5.85 14.37 -47.54
N THR A 527 -6.16 13.12 -47.21
CA THR A 527 -5.85 12.48 -45.94
C THR A 527 -4.36 12.12 -45.90
N LEU A 528 -3.64 12.68 -44.93
CA LEU A 528 -2.22 12.41 -44.69
C LEU A 528 -2.03 11.29 -43.67
N ILE A 529 -2.84 11.29 -42.60
CA ILE A 529 -2.82 10.32 -41.51
C ILE A 529 -4.26 10.01 -41.14
N LEU A 530 -4.55 8.75 -40.84
CA LEU A 530 -5.81 8.28 -40.28
C LEU A 530 -5.53 7.15 -39.27
N TYR A 531 -6.04 7.31 -38.06
CA TYR A 531 -6.01 6.33 -36.99
C TYR A 531 -7.45 5.99 -36.58
N HIS A 532 -7.81 4.72 -36.66
CA HIS A 532 -9.13 4.20 -36.26
C HIS A 532 -9.16 3.60 -34.87
N MET A 533 -8.01 3.39 -34.21
CA MET A 533 -7.93 2.79 -32.87
C MET A 533 -8.71 1.47 -32.64
N ASP A 534 -9.15 0.81 -33.71
CA ASP A 534 -9.92 -0.45 -33.77
C ASP A 534 -9.15 -1.70 -33.32
N ALA A 535 -7.91 -1.58 -32.87
CA ALA A 535 -7.08 -2.72 -32.59
C ALA A 535 -7.58 -3.47 -31.35
N ASN A 536 -8.07 -4.70 -31.57
CA ASN A 536 -8.17 -5.68 -30.50
C ASN A 536 -6.75 -6.01 -30.02
N TRP A 537 -6.59 -6.00 -28.71
CA TRP A 537 -5.61 -6.71 -27.89
C TRP A 537 -4.83 -7.74 -28.73
N GLY A 538 -3.60 -7.38 -29.13
CA GLY A 538 -2.69 -8.26 -29.88
C GLY A 538 -2.75 -8.26 -31.41
N SER A 539 -3.52 -7.39 -32.09
CA SER A 539 -3.49 -7.30 -33.57
C SER A 539 -3.20 -5.90 -34.11
N LEU A 540 -2.08 -5.81 -34.84
CA LEU A 540 -1.57 -4.62 -35.55
C LEU A 540 -2.54 -4.18 -36.66
N ALA A 541 -2.89 -2.90 -36.68
CA ALA A 541 -3.78 -2.27 -37.67
C ALA A 541 -3.18 -2.29 -39.08
N VAL A 542 -4.05 -2.43 -40.09
CA VAL A 542 -3.68 -2.58 -41.51
C VAL A 542 -3.61 -1.21 -42.22
N PRO A 543 -2.46 -0.80 -42.80
CA PRO A 543 -2.33 0.47 -43.53
C PRO A 543 -2.60 0.35 -45.04
N ASN A 544 -3.09 1.43 -45.68
CA ASN A 544 -3.02 1.66 -47.14
C ASN A 544 -3.32 3.14 -47.49
N ALA A 545 -2.71 3.86 -48.45
CA ALA A 545 -1.51 3.73 -49.30
C ALA A 545 -1.14 5.12 -49.87
N ALA A 546 -0.05 5.73 -49.42
CA ALA A 546 0.82 6.63 -50.22
C ALA A 546 2.03 7.09 -49.38
N ASN A 547 3.12 6.33 -49.48
CA ASN A 547 4.46 6.50 -48.87
C ASN A 547 4.64 5.93 -47.44
N PRO A 548 5.84 5.38 -47.13
CA PRO A 548 6.03 4.25 -46.24
C PRO A 548 6.52 4.68 -44.85
N GLY A 549 6.00 4.02 -43.82
CA GLY A 549 6.40 4.21 -42.43
C GLY A 549 5.15 4.19 -41.56
N THR A 550 4.86 3.05 -40.96
CA THR A 550 3.71 2.90 -40.06
C THR A 550 4.11 1.85 -39.04
N PHE A 551 4.57 2.31 -37.89
CA PHE A 551 4.53 1.54 -36.66
C PHE A 551 3.32 1.97 -35.83
N ASP A 552 2.81 0.98 -35.13
CA ASP A 552 1.57 0.91 -34.40
C ASP A 552 1.96 0.66 -32.94
N GLY A 553 2.12 1.72 -32.14
CA GLY A 553 2.55 1.56 -30.75
C GLY A 553 3.00 2.82 -30.02
N VAL A 554 2.72 2.77 -28.73
CA VAL A 554 2.90 3.78 -27.68
C VAL A 554 4.37 3.99 -27.31
N GLY A 555 4.75 5.26 -27.08
CA GLY A 555 5.99 5.60 -26.36
C GLY A 555 6.16 7.08 -26.04
N THR A 556 5.83 7.50 -24.82
CA THR A 556 6.58 8.56 -24.12
C THR A 556 6.84 8.18 -22.65
N SER A 557 7.70 7.18 -22.44
CA SER A 557 8.81 7.18 -21.46
C SER A 557 9.56 5.85 -21.54
N ASN A 558 10.85 5.89 -21.89
CA ASN A 558 11.90 4.86 -21.81
C ASN A 558 11.54 3.38 -22.12
N GLU A 559 12.37 2.76 -22.96
CA GLU A 559 12.41 1.32 -23.31
C GLU A 559 11.44 0.87 -24.43
N THR A 560 11.79 -0.29 -24.99
CA THR A 560 11.22 -1.12 -26.07
C THR A 560 9.72 -0.90 -26.37
N PRO A 561 9.25 -0.97 -27.63
CA PRO A 561 7.84 -0.78 -27.96
C PRO A 561 6.95 -1.70 -27.11
N THR A 562 6.19 -1.13 -26.19
CA THR A 562 5.24 -1.87 -25.36
C THR A 562 3.85 -1.68 -25.95
N THR A 563 3.18 -2.78 -26.27
CA THR A 563 1.79 -2.84 -26.72
C THR A 563 0.86 -2.49 -25.55
N VAL A 564 0.77 -1.20 -25.20
CA VAL A 564 -0.09 -0.71 -24.11
C VAL A 564 -1.27 0.08 -24.67
N PHE A 565 -2.09 -0.57 -25.48
CA PHE A 565 -3.44 -0.13 -25.77
C PHE A 565 -4.40 -0.97 -24.93
N GLN A 566 -5.13 -0.35 -24.01
CA GLN A 566 -6.33 -0.98 -23.47
C GLN A 566 -7.45 -0.63 -24.44
N ALA A 567 -7.97 -1.61 -25.20
CA ALA A 567 -9.06 -1.33 -26.11
C ALA A 567 -10.33 -1.06 -25.30
N ALA A 568 -10.98 0.06 -25.57
CA ALA A 568 -12.27 0.42 -25.02
C ALA A 568 -13.30 0.49 -26.16
N PRO A 569 -14.60 0.33 -25.90
CA PRO A 569 -15.61 0.56 -26.93
C PRO A 569 -15.60 2.03 -27.37
N SER A 570 -15.60 2.25 -28.69
CA SER A 570 -15.78 3.58 -29.27
C SER A 570 -17.26 4.01 -29.29
N PHE A 571 -17.56 5.10 -29.98
CA PHE A 571 -18.93 5.44 -30.35
C PHE A 571 -19.53 4.31 -31.21
N ARG A 572 -20.84 4.06 -31.08
CA ARG A 572 -21.53 3.00 -31.84
C ARG A 572 -21.20 3.05 -33.33
N GLY A 573 -20.84 1.91 -33.92
CA GLY A 573 -20.39 1.78 -35.30
C GLY A 573 -18.96 2.25 -35.62
N PHE A 574 -18.20 2.70 -34.62
CA PHE A 574 -16.78 3.09 -34.76
C PHE A 574 -15.81 2.05 -34.19
N GLY A 575 -16.29 0.88 -33.77
CA GLY A 575 -15.41 -0.20 -33.28
C GLY A 575 -14.70 0.16 -31.98
N GLY A 576 -13.37 0.10 -32.01
CA GLY A 576 -12.52 0.24 -30.83
C GLY A 576 -11.98 1.65 -30.63
N ALA A 577 -11.69 2.01 -29.39
CA ALA A 577 -11.03 3.26 -29.03
C ALA A 577 -9.76 2.99 -28.21
N GLY A 578 -8.78 3.86 -28.37
CA GLY A 578 -7.54 3.80 -27.62
C GLY A 578 -7.73 4.41 -26.23
N SER A 579 -7.69 3.57 -25.19
CA SER A 579 -7.43 4.01 -23.81
C SER A 579 -5.92 4.00 -23.58
N LEU A 580 -5.30 5.17 -23.63
CA LEU A 580 -3.88 5.35 -23.39
C LEU A 580 -3.68 5.72 -21.93
N ALA A 581 -2.78 5.03 -21.22
CA ALA A 581 -2.46 5.42 -19.84
C ALA A 581 -2.07 6.89 -19.79
N ALA A 582 -2.37 7.57 -18.68
CA ALA A 582 -2.17 9.01 -18.56
C ALA A 582 -0.77 9.40 -19.07
N ASN A 583 -0.74 10.27 -20.10
CA ASN A 583 0.48 10.76 -20.74
C ASN A 583 1.15 9.83 -21.75
N LYS A 584 0.37 8.97 -22.41
CA LYS A 584 0.77 8.23 -23.62
C LYS A 584 0.05 8.80 -24.86
N GLY A 585 0.61 8.53 -26.05
CA GLY A 585 0.12 9.01 -27.34
C GLY A 585 0.63 8.14 -28.50
N VAL A 586 0.01 8.27 -29.67
CA VAL A 586 0.38 7.55 -30.90
C VAL A 586 1.15 8.47 -31.82
N ALA A 587 2.40 8.14 -32.11
CA ALA A 587 3.31 8.96 -32.89
C ALA A 587 3.54 8.38 -34.30
N VAL A 588 3.83 9.26 -35.26
CA VAL A 588 4.19 8.83 -36.63
C VAL A 588 5.61 8.28 -36.67
N ASP A 589 5.76 7.01 -37.07
CA ASP A 589 7.06 6.44 -37.50
C ASP A 589 7.30 6.76 -38.98
N SER A 590 7.98 7.88 -39.24
CA SER A 590 8.20 8.36 -40.60
C SER A 590 9.19 7.50 -41.42
N ASN A 591 9.95 6.60 -40.78
CA ASN A 591 10.99 5.82 -41.45
C ASN A 591 10.60 4.33 -41.63
N GLY A 592 9.66 3.84 -40.82
CA GLY A 592 9.07 2.51 -40.94
C GLY A 592 9.96 1.39 -40.45
N ASP A 593 10.71 1.62 -39.37
CA ASP A 593 11.58 0.62 -38.77
C ASP A 593 11.09 0.11 -37.41
N ASP A 594 9.82 0.36 -37.09
CA ASP A 594 9.13 -0.17 -35.92
C ASP A 594 9.76 0.28 -34.60
N LEU A 595 10.49 1.41 -34.64
CA LEU A 595 11.17 2.01 -33.52
C LEU A 595 10.96 3.52 -33.53
N PHE A 596 10.00 4.01 -32.74
CA PHE A 596 9.86 5.45 -32.56
C PHE A 596 11.01 6.01 -31.73
N ARG A 597 11.85 6.84 -32.36
CA ARG A 597 12.93 7.56 -31.68
C ARG A 597 12.40 8.90 -31.22
N TYR A 598 12.64 9.20 -29.95
CA TYR A 598 12.29 10.50 -29.39
C TYR A 598 13.35 11.57 -29.74
N ASP A 599 12.88 12.82 -29.75
CA ASP A 599 13.61 14.09 -29.75
C ASP A 599 15.13 14.11 -29.99
N SER A 600 15.52 14.31 -31.26
CA SER A 600 16.79 14.94 -31.62
C SER A 600 16.64 15.76 -32.90
N SER A 601 17.55 16.70 -33.18
CA SER A 601 17.47 17.57 -34.37
C SER A 601 17.57 16.82 -35.71
N GLU A 602 18.04 15.58 -35.69
CA GLU A 602 18.04 14.66 -36.84
C GLU A 602 17.42 13.33 -36.41
N ASN A 603 16.09 13.33 -36.32
CA ASN A 603 15.31 12.15 -35.99
C ASN A 603 14.66 11.59 -37.26
N PRO A 604 14.91 10.32 -37.63
CA PRO A 604 14.33 9.72 -38.82
C PRO A 604 12.79 9.61 -38.76
N ASP A 605 12.19 9.72 -37.56
CA ASP A 605 10.74 9.56 -37.35
C ASP A 605 9.98 10.88 -37.40
N HIS A 606 10.68 12.01 -37.59
CA HIS A 606 10.04 13.32 -37.73
C HIS A 606 9.17 13.41 -38.98
N PHE A 607 7.90 13.76 -38.77
CA PHE A 607 6.94 14.01 -39.84
C PHE A 607 7.31 15.30 -40.59
N ASP A 608 7.28 15.25 -41.93
CA ASP A 608 7.52 16.42 -42.78
C ASP A 608 6.32 17.38 -42.72
N MET A 609 6.42 18.39 -41.86
CA MET A 609 5.36 19.37 -41.65
C MET A 609 5.04 20.22 -42.89
N SER A 610 5.88 20.22 -43.92
CA SER A 610 5.55 20.88 -45.19
C SER A 610 4.40 20.20 -45.93
N LEU A 611 4.10 18.93 -45.62
CA LEU A 611 3.00 18.17 -46.20
C LEU A 611 1.62 18.69 -45.81
N LEU A 612 1.50 19.40 -44.67
CA LEU A 612 0.26 20.07 -44.26
C LEU A 612 -0.18 21.12 -45.29
N GLY A 613 0.78 21.75 -45.99
CA GLY A 613 0.50 22.72 -47.04
C GLY A 613 -0.10 24.05 -46.54
N PRO A 614 -0.60 24.90 -47.45
CA PRO A 614 -1.10 26.25 -47.13
C PRO A 614 -2.47 26.25 -46.45
N GLY A 615 -3.13 25.11 -46.32
CA GLY A 615 -4.30 24.98 -45.47
C GLY A 615 -4.52 23.53 -45.09
N PHE A 616 -4.82 23.26 -43.82
CA PHE A 616 -4.84 21.91 -43.25
C PHE A 616 -5.93 21.76 -42.19
N THR A 617 -6.21 20.50 -41.84
CA THR A 617 -7.14 20.11 -40.79
C THR A 617 -6.49 19.09 -39.86
N LEU A 618 -6.65 19.28 -38.54
CA LEU A 618 -6.36 18.31 -37.49
C LEU A 618 -7.67 17.96 -36.79
N GLU A 619 -7.99 16.68 -36.67
CA GLU A 619 -9.27 16.24 -36.12
C GLU A 619 -9.18 14.88 -35.41
N GLY A 620 -10.18 14.57 -34.60
CA GLY A 620 -10.30 13.29 -33.91
C GLY A 620 -11.58 13.20 -33.09
N LEU A 621 -11.82 12.02 -32.53
CA LEU A 621 -12.81 11.76 -31.50
C LEU A 621 -12.12 11.70 -30.13
N ILE A 622 -12.77 12.32 -29.15
CA ILE A 622 -12.35 12.27 -27.74
C ILE A 622 -13.53 11.88 -26.86
N ASN A 623 -13.25 11.10 -25.83
CA ASN A 623 -14.16 10.85 -24.71
C ASN A 623 -13.38 11.11 -23.41
N VAL A 624 -13.70 12.21 -22.71
CA VAL A 624 -12.97 12.62 -21.51
C VAL A 624 -13.91 12.84 -20.32
N PRO A 625 -13.50 12.46 -19.09
CA PRO A 625 -14.30 12.63 -17.88
C PRO A 625 -14.38 14.10 -17.46
N GLU A 626 -13.34 14.89 -17.73
CA GLU A 626 -13.29 16.29 -17.33
C GLU A 626 -12.36 17.12 -18.23
N LEU A 627 -12.70 18.39 -18.41
CA LEU A 627 -11.82 19.39 -19.00
C LEU A 627 -10.85 19.89 -17.92
N VAL A 628 -9.68 19.25 -17.81
CA VAL A 628 -8.67 19.57 -16.77
C VAL A 628 -7.27 19.66 -17.34
N GLY A 629 -6.48 20.60 -16.82
CA GLY A 629 -5.07 20.76 -17.21
C GLY A 629 -4.91 20.96 -18.72
N ALA A 630 -3.69 20.90 -19.23
CA ALA A 630 -3.47 20.78 -20.67
C ALA A 630 -3.63 19.31 -21.08
N GLN A 631 -4.30 19.04 -22.20
CA GLN A 631 -4.46 17.70 -22.79
C GLN A 631 -4.29 17.78 -24.31
N HIS A 632 -3.17 17.30 -24.84
CA HIS A 632 -2.82 17.43 -26.26
C HIS A 632 -3.56 16.44 -27.13
N ILE A 633 -4.47 16.93 -27.98
CA ILE A 633 -5.17 16.11 -28.97
C ILE A 633 -4.19 15.80 -30.11
N TRP A 634 -3.58 16.83 -30.69
CA TRP A 634 -2.49 16.69 -31.66
C TRP A 634 -1.28 17.52 -31.22
N GLY A 635 -0.14 16.87 -31.03
CA GLY A 635 1.11 17.46 -30.56
C GLY A 635 2.18 17.47 -31.65
N GLY A 636 2.79 18.64 -31.85
CA GLY A 636 4.00 18.83 -32.62
C GLY A 636 5.13 19.45 -31.79
N ASP A 637 5.12 19.21 -30.48
CA ASP A 637 5.89 19.94 -29.45
C ASP A 637 7.08 19.11 -28.93
N GLY A 638 8.05 18.80 -29.81
CA GLY A 638 9.29 18.13 -29.41
C GLY A 638 10.19 19.01 -28.53
N ALA A 639 11.07 18.39 -27.73
CA ALA A 639 11.99 19.14 -26.87
C ALA A 639 13.13 19.87 -27.65
N GLY A 640 13.40 19.51 -28.90
CA GLY A 640 14.35 20.17 -29.82
C GLY A 640 13.72 20.90 -31.01
N VAL A 641 12.53 20.49 -31.48
CA VAL A 641 11.77 21.14 -32.58
C VAL A 641 10.29 21.19 -32.21
N ARG A 642 9.71 22.40 -32.19
CA ARG A 642 8.29 22.63 -31.92
C ARG A 642 7.62 23.24 -33.14
N THR A 643 6.39 22.82 -33.41
CA THR A 643 5.65 23.24 -34.60
C THR A 643 4.24 23.72 -34.24
N PHE A 644 3.50 22.96 -33.44
CA PHE A 644 2.20 23.40 -32.91
C PHE A 644 1.77 22.61 -31.67
N GLN A 645 0.74 23.13 -31.00
CA GLN A 645 -0.02 22.42 -29.98
C GLN A 645 -1.52 22.58 -30.29
N PHE A 646 -2.26 21.49 -30.47
CA PHE A 646 -3.72 21.48 -30.50
C PHE A 646 -4.24 20.70 -29.30
N ARG A 647 -4.85 21.39 -28.34
CA ARG A 647 -5.11 20.83 -27.01
C ARG A 647 -6.39 21.34 -26.35
N LEU A 648 -6.87 20.55 -25.40
CA LEU A 648 -7.79 21.01 -24.37
C LEU A 648 -7.01 21.69 -23.24
N ALA A 649 -7.71 22.56 -22.53
CA ALA A 649 -7.33 23.20 -21.28
C ALA A 649 -8.50 23.05 -20.27
N SER A 650 -8.37 23.57 -19.03
CA SER A 650 -9.42 23.49 -18.00
C SER A 650 -10.83 23.93 -18.39
N SER A 651 -10.98 24.72 -19.47
CA SER A 651 -12.28 24.97 -20.09
C SER A 651 -12.20 25.28 -21.57
N ASN A 652 -11.01 25.25 -22.17
CA ASN A 652 -10.79 25.80 -23.51
C ASN A 652 -10.33 24.73 -24.48
N ILE A 653 -10.69 24.90 -25.75
CA ILE A 653 -9.98 24.31 -26.88
C ILE A 653 -9.03 25.34 -27.47
N THR A 654 -7.79 24.93 -27.74
CA THR A 654 -6.71 25.86 -28.03
C THR A 654 -5.80 25.34 -29.13
N PHE A 655 -5.38 26.24 -30.01
CA PHE A 655 -4.34 26.01 -31.00
C PHE A 655 -3.23 27.06 -30.85
N ASP A 656 -2.01 26.57 -30.66
CA ASP A 656 -0.80 27.38 -30.55
C ASP A 656 0.17 27.03 -31.69
N PRO A 657 0.28 27.88 -32.74
CA PRO A 657 1.29 27.69 -33.77
C PRO A 657 2.65 28.18 -33.28
N LEU A 658 3.63 27.28 -33.25
CA LEU A 658 4.98 27.51 -32.73
C LEU A 658 6.07 27.29 -33.78
N PRO A 659 5.97 27.86 -35.01
CA PRO A 659 7.01 27.66 -36.02
C PRO A 659 8.34 28.20 -35.49
N ASN A 660 9.33 27.33 -35.33
CA ASN A 660 10.69 27.63 -34.80
C ASN A 660 10.86 27.70 -33.27
N GLY A 661 9.94 27.15 -32.46
CA GLY A 661 10.18 26.93 -31.02
C GLY A 661 10.17 28.15 -30.10
N GLY A 662 9.67 29.31 -30.56
CA GLY A 662 9.53 30.53 -29.75
C GLY A 662 8.07 30.78 -29.32
N GLY A 663 7.82 30.82 -28.00
CA GLY A 663 6.49 30.93 -27.39
C GLY A 663 5.83 32.32 -27.42
N ASP A 664 5.69 32.94 -28.59
CA ASP A 664 4.94 34.20 -28.79
C ASP A 664 4.07 34.16 -30.07
N GLY A 665 3.61 32.97 -30.49
CA GLY A 665 2.58 32.84 -31.52
C GLY A 665 1.21 33.34 -31.01
N PRO A 666 0.34 33.91 -31.87
CA PRO A 666 -0.99 34.32 -31.43
C PRO A 666 -1.85 33.07 -31.19
N LEU A 667 -1.96 32.72 -29.90
CA LEU A 667 -2.82 31.68 -29.35
C LEU A 667 -4.27 31.87 -29.82
N VAL A 668 -4.84 30.88 -30.49
CA VAL A 668 -6.27 30.84 -30.80
C VAL A 668 -6.94 29.97 -29.75
N THR A 669 -7.92 30.52 -29.03
CA THR A 669 -8.56 29.83 -27.91
C THR A 669 -10.06 30.09 -27.89
N PHE A 670 -10.83 29.08 -27.52
CA PHE A 670 -12.28 29.18 -27.33
C PHE A 670 -12.69 28.46 -26.05
N ASP A 671 -13.51 29.14 -25.24
CA ASP A 671 -14.00 28.62 -23.96
C ASP A 671 -15.24 27.75 -24.17
N LEU A 672 -15.05 26.43 -24.08
CA LEU A 672 -16.09 25.42 -24.22
C LEU A 672 -17.17 25.54 -23.12
N ALA A 673 -16.84 26.09 -21.95
CA ALA A 673 -17.81 26.32 -20.88
C ALA A 673 -18.88 27.37 -21.25
N THR A 674 -18.66 28.14 -22.34
CA THR A 674 -19.66 29.07 -22.86
C THR A 674 -20.72 28.40 -23.73
N LEU A 675 -20.50 27.16 -24.17
CA LEU A 675 -21.48 26.39 -24.92
C LEU A 675 -22.62 25.96 -24.00
N THR A 676 -23.84 26.06 -24.49
CA THR A 676 -25.05 25.58 -23.81
C THR A 676 -25.91 24.80 -24.80
N GLY A 677 -26.72 23.87 -24.28
CA GLY A 677 -27.58 23.04 -25.11
C GLY A 677 -26.85 21.80 -25.64
N GLU A 678 -27.21 21.39 -26.85
CA GLU A 678 -26.91 20.08 -27.45
C GLU A 678 -25.41 19.75 -27.60
N HIS A 679 -24.55 20.76 -27.71
CA HIS A 679 -23.10 20.59 -27.85
C HIS A 679 -22.32 21.04 -26.60
N ALA A 680 -23.00 21.28 -25.48
CA ALA A 680 -22.33 21.53 -24.21
C ALA A 680 -21.50 20.29 -23.81
N PHE A 681 -20.34 20.53 -23.16
CA PHE A 681 -19.52 19.43 -22.65
C PHE A 681 -20.31 18.61 -21.63
N VAL A 682 -20.24 17.28 -21.78
CA VAL A 682 -20.77 16.32 -20.83
C VAL A 682 -19.65 15.30 -20.56
N PRO A 683 -19.31 15.04 -19.28
CA PRO A 683 -18.35 14.01 -18.91
C PRO A 683 -18.63 12.67 -19.57
N ASN A 684 -17.58 12.01 -20.06
CA ASN A 684 -17.60 10.65 -20.61
C ASN A 684 -18.47 10.44 -21.86
N GLU A 685 -18.79 11.51 -22.59
CA GLU A 685 -19.44 11.40 -23.89
C GLU A 685 -18.46 11.67 -25.04
N TRP A 686 -18.78 11.11 -26.21
CA TRP A 686 -17.97 11.27 -27.41
C TRP A 686 -18.17 12.63 -28.08
N PHE A 687 -17.05 13.31 -28.34
CA PHE A 687 -17.01 14.57 -29.09
C PHE A 687 -16.07 14.47 -30.28
N HIS A 688 -16.56 14.92 -31.43
CA HIS A 688 -15.73 15.27 -32.58
C HIS A 688 -15.10 16.64 -32.33
N VAL A 689 -13.78 16.67 -32.41
CA VAL A 689 -12.96 17.86 -32.23
C VAL A 689 -12.11 18.09 -33.47
N ALA A 690 -12.15 19.30 -34.01
CA ALA A 690 -11.32 19.65 -35.16
C ALA A 690 -10.84 21.10 -35.13
N MET A 691 -9.68 21.31 -35.75
CA MET A 691 -9.12 22.62 -36.05
C MET A 691 -8.71 22.68 -37.51
N THR A 692 -9.08 23.77 -38.18
CA THR A 692 -8.66 24.03 -39.57
C THR A 692 -7.90 25.34 -39.65
N TYR A 693 -6.92 25.40 -40.54
CA TYR A 693 -6.15 26.61 -40.80
C TYR A 693 -6.06 26.91 -42.30
N ASP A 694 -6.29 28.17 -42.70
CA ASP A 694 -6.10 28.66 -44.07
C ASP A 694 -5.10 29.82 -44.10
N SER A 695 -3.92 29.60 -44.70
CA SER A 695 -2.89 30.63 -44.83
C SER A 695 -3.24 31.77 -45.80
N THR A 696 -4.24 31.59 -46.67
CA THR A 696 -4.70 32.65 -47.59
C THR A 696 -5.40 33.76 -46.83
N THR A 697 -6.17 33.37 -45.81
CA THR A 697 -6.99 34.27 -44.99
C THR A 697 -6.39 34.50 -43.60
N GLY A 698 -5.51 33.62 -43.13
CA GLY A 698 -5.03 33.54 -41.75
C GLY A 698 -6.09 32.99 -40.78
N GLU A 699 -7.18 32.41 -41.31
CA GLU A 699 -8.32 31.96 -40.51
C GLU A 699 -8.02 30.63 -39.81
N THR A 700 -8.45 30.52 -38.56
CA THR A 700 -8.46 29.27 -37.80
C THR A 700 -9.87 28.99 -37.33
N LYS A 701 -10.41 27.81 -37.62
CA LYS A 701 -11.75 27.41 -37.14
C LYS A 701 -11.62 26.28 -36.12
N PHE A 702 -12.48 26.30 -35.11
CA PHE A 702 -12.69 25.16 -34.21
C PHE A 702 -14.07 24.57 -34.39
N TYR A 703 -14.11 23.25 -34.52
CA TYR A 703 -15.34 22.47 -34.52
C TYR A 703 -15.40 21.63 -33.25
N TRP A 704 -16.55 21.62 -32.60
CA TRP A 704 -16.82 20.87 -31.38
C TRP A 704 -18.24 20.34 -31.45
N THR A 705 -18.37 19.03 -31.64
CA THR A 705 -19.67 18.39 -31.93
C THR A 705 -19.82 17.13 -31.09
N ARG A 706 -20.81 17.12 -30.20
CA ARG A 706 -21.23 15.91 -29.48
C ARG A 706 -21.81 14.91 -30.48
N LEU A 707 -21.40 13.64 -30.45
CA LEU A 707 -21.83 12.67 -31.47
C LEU A 707 -23.33 12.31 -31.34
N ASP A 708 -23.85 12.19 -30.12
CA ASP A 708 -25.28 11.93 -29.84
C ASP A 708 -26.21 13.13 -30.02
N SER A 709 -25.70 14.23 -30.56
CA SER A 709 -26.51 15.42 -30.84
C SER A 709 -27.58 15.15 -31.90
N GLY A 710 -27.31 14.25 -32.84
CA GLY A 710 -28.08 14.11 -34.08
C GLY A 710 -27.66 15.12 -35.16
N ALA A 711 -26.55 15.82 -34.95
CA ALA A 711 -25.98 16.74 -35.92
C ALA A 711 -25.72 16.05 -37.27
N GLN A 712 -26.03 16.78 -38.34
CA GLN A 712 -25.85 16.33 -39.73
C GLN A 712 -24.61 16.97 -40.39
N GLN A 713 -23.87 17.76 -39.62
CA GLN A 713 -22.62 18.44 -40.01
C GLN A 713 -21.88 18.85 -38.74
N ALA A 714 -20.57 19.03 -38.81
CA ALA A 714 -19.79 19.47 -37.66
C ALA A 714 -20.22 20.88 -37.19
N ASN A 715 -20.30 21.05 -35.88
CA ASN A 715 -20.68 22.30 -35.24
C ASN A 715 -19.46 23.22 -35.10
N LEU A 716 -19.44 24.30 -35.90
CA LEU A 716 -18.45 25.36 -35.83
C LEU A 716 -18.68 26.21 -34.57
N VAL A 717 -17.73 26.19 -33.63
CA VAL A 717 -17.83 26.93 -32.37
C VAL A 717 -17.01 28.21 -32.34
N HIS A 718 -15.96 28.29 -33.16
CA HIS A 718 -15.11 29.47 -33.20
C HIS A 718 -14.46 29.70 -34.56
N THR A 719 -14.35 30.97 -34.94
CA THR A 719 -13.50 31.45 -36.02
C THR A 719 -12.55 32.49 -35.44
N GLY A 720 -11.27 32.13 -35.38
CA GLY A 720 -10.17 33.00 -34.97
C GLY A 720 -9.29 33.37 -36.16
N THR A 721 -8.28 34.20 -35.89
CA THR A 721 -7.25 34.55 -36.87
C THR A 721 -5.89 34.43 -36.23
N THR A 722 -4.95 33.80 -36.94
CA THR A 722 -3.55 33.68 -36.54
C THR A 722 -2.65 34.25 -37.64
N SER A 723 -1.44 34.67 -37.27
CA SER A 723 -0.48 35.17 -38.25
C SER A 723 -0.06 34.05 -39.20
N ASN A 724 0.14 34.37 -40.49
CA ASN A 724 0.64 33.37 -41.43
C ASN A 724 1.96 32.76 -40.96
N PHE A 725 1.95 31.44 -40.75
CA PHE A 725 3.14 30.68 -40.39
C PHE A 725 3.50 29.71 -41.50
N ASP A 726 4.80 29.47 -41.64
CA ASP A 726 5.37 28.63 -42.67
C ASP A 726 6.18 27.50 -42.02
N PHE A 727 5.78 26.25 -42.26
CA PHE A 727 6.46 25.05 -41.79
C PHE A 727 7.62 24.60 -42.71
N ASN A 728 7.94 25.36 -43.76
CA ASN A 728 8.94 25.05 -44.80
C ASN A 728 10.38 24.98 -44.24
N ALA A 729 10.73 23.90 -43.52
CA ALA A 729 12.05 23.24 -43.49
C ALA A 729 12.25 22.25 -42.31
N THR A 730 11.33 22.16 -41.33
CA THR A 730 11.59 21.44 -40.08
C THR A 730 10.62 20.29 -39.87
N GLY A 731 11.12 19.05 -39.95
CA GLY A 731 10.37 17.88 -39.46
C GLY A 731 10.29 17.91 -37.92
N ALA A 732 9.18 17.46 -37.36
CA ALA A 732 8.92 17.39 -35.92
C ALA A 732 8.14 16.11 -35.59
N PRO A 733 8.11 15.66 -34.32
CA PRO A 733 7.18 14.61 -33.93
C PRO A 733 5.74 15.06 -34.25
N LEU A 734 4.91 14.12 -34.69
CA LEU A 734 3.47 14.31 -34.84
C LEU A 734 2.79 13.22 -34.04
N VAL A 735 2.10 13.63 -32.98
CA VAL A 735 1.56 12.71 -31.97
C VAL A 735 0.07 12.98 -31.77
N PHE A 736 -0.73 11.93 -31.77
CA PHE A 736 -2.14 11.96 -31.38
C PHE A 736 -2.25 11.55 -29.91
N GLY A 737 -2.83 12.42 -29.08
CA GLY A 737 -3.05 12.16 -27.64
C GLY A 737 -1.96 12.65 -26.67
N ASN A 738 -0.83 13.16 -27.15
CA ASN A 738 0.28 13.65 -26.31
C ASN A 738 1.07 14.80 -26.98
N GLU A 739 1.84 15.57 -26.20
CA GLU A 739 2.75 16.63 -26.70
C GLU A 739 3.94 16.12 -27.52
N GLY A 740 4.43 14.90 -27.29
CA GLY A 740 5.58 14.32 -28.00
C GLY A 740 6.96 14.69 -27.43
N ARG A 741 7.11 14.77 -26.09
CA ARG A 741 8.36 15.14 -25.40
C ARG A 741 9.01 13.99 -24.60
N SER A 742 10.34 13.95 -24.60
CA SER A 742 11.15 12.98 -23.83
C SER A 742 11.38 13.36 -22.36
N THR A 743 11.37 14.66 -22.02
CA THR A 743 11.56 15.16 -20.65
C THR A 743 10.52 16.24 -20.33
N GLY A 744 9.72 15.97 -19.30
CA GLY A 744 8.57 16.79 -18.91
C GLY A 744 7.28 16.52 -19.69
N GLY A 745 7.24 15.43 -20.49
CA GLY A 745 6.12 14.99 -21.33
C GLY A 745 5.05 14.14 -20.62
N THR A 746 5.06 14.15 -19.28
CA THR A 746 4.41 13.12 -18.44
C THR A 746 3.22 13.69 -17.66
N SER A 747 2.56 14.75 -18.14
CA SER A 747 1.35 15.28 -17.46
C SER A 747 0.28 15.92 -18.35
N GLU A 748 0.52 16.06 -19.66
CA GLU A 748 -0.36 16.79 -20.58
C GLU A 748 -0.93 15.93 -21.73
N GLY A 749 -0.95 14.61 -21.56
CA GLY A 749 -1.69 13.70 -22.47
C GLY A 749 -3.20 13.77 -22.28
N VAL A 750 -3.96 13.26 -23.25
CA VAL A 750 -5.42 13.12 -23.13
C VAL A 750 -5.77 12.14 -22.02
N LYS A 751 -6.70 12.54 -21.15
CA LYS A 751 -7.10 11.80 -19.95
C LYS A 751 -8.42 11.07 -20.18
N GLY A 752 -8.46 10.22 -21.19
CA GLY A 752 -9.68 9.54 -21.62
C GLY A 752 -9.42 8.73 -22.89
N LEU A 753 -10.48 8.46 -23.65
CA LEU A 753 -10.41 7.65 -24.87
C LEU A 753 -10.20 8.53 -26.09
N LEU A 754 -9.46 7.99 -27.06
CA LEU A 754 -9.17 8.59 -28.35
C LEU A 754 -9.60 7.65 -29.47
N ASP A 755 -10.15 8.25 -30.53
CA ASP A 755 -10.50 7.52 -31.73
C ASP A 755 -10.48 8.43 -32.98
N GLU A 756 -10.49 7.86 -34.19
CA GLU A 756 -10.68 8.53 -35.48
C GLU A 756 -9.77 9.75 -35.72
N GLY A 757 -8.51 9.65 -35.29
CA GLY A 757 -7.52 10.70 -35.47
C GLY A 757 -7.18 10.88 -36.93
N ARG A 758 -7.48 12.06 -37.52
CA ARG A 758 -7.16 12.37 -38.92
C ARG A 758 -6.38 13.67 -39.08
N VAL A 759 -5.45 13.66 -40.05
CA VAL A 759 -4.72 14.85 -40.50
C VAL A 759 -4.92 15.01 -42.00
N SER A 760 -5.30 16.20 -42.46
CA SER A 760 -5.56 16.49 -43.87
C SER A 760 -4.83 17.74 -44.37
N ASN A 761 -4.43 17.77 -45.65
CA ASN A 761 -3.74 18.90 -46.30
C ASN A 761 -4.68 19.90 -47.00
N ILE A 762 -5.92 19.98 -46.54
CA ILE A 762 -6.93 20.95 -46.97
C ILE A 762 -7.65 21.52 -45.75
N VAL A 763 -8.30 22.67 -45.95
CA VAL A 763 -9.27 23.23 -45.01
C VAL A 763 -10.61 22.51 -45.22
N ARG A 764 -11.00 21.68 -44.25
CA ARG A 764 -12.32 21.03 -44.26
C ARG A 764 -13.40 21.97 -43.75
N GLU A 765 -14.55 21.95 -44.39
CA GLU A 765 -15.75 22.65 -43.93
C GLU A 765 -16.67 21.70 -43.15
N ALA A 766 -17.70 22.25 -42.49
CA ALA A 766 -18.58 21.51 -41.59
C ALA A 766 -19.15 20.18 -42.16
N ASN A 767 -19.33 20.07 -43.48
CA ASN A 767 -19.88 18.89 -44.15
C ASN A 767 -18.82 17.85 -44.56
N ASP A 768 -17.54 18.15 -44.44
CA ASP A 768 -16.43 17.27 -44.84
C ASP A 768 -15.97 16.34 -43.68
N PHE A 769 -16.63 16.46 -42.53
CA PHE A 769 -16.40 15.68 -41.31
C PHE A 769 -17.36 14.47 -41.23
N LEU A 770 -17.24 13.66 -40.18
CA LEU A 770 -17.92 12.38 -39.95
C LEU A 770 -19.47 12.40 -39.95
N PHE A 771 -20.11 13.57 -40.08
CA PHE A 771 -21.57 13.75 -40.01
C PHE A 771 -22.27 13.86 -41.38
N GLY A 772 -21.51 13.90 -42.48
CA GLY A 772 -22.07 14.00 -43.83
C GLY A 772 -22.69 12.68 -44.33
N ASP A 773 -23.59 12.75 -45.33
CA ASP A 773 -24.27 11.61 -45.96
C ASP A 773 -23.35 10.70 -46.82
N GLY A 774 -22.05 10.73 -46.57
CA GLY A 774 -21.05 10.02 -47.36
C GLY A 774 -20.94 10.51 -48.81
N THR A 775 -21.55 11.65 -49.18
CA THR A 775 -21.22 12.29 -50.45
C THR A 775 -19.96 13.12 -50.27
N PRO A 776 -18.81 12.74 -50.86
CA PRO A 776 -17.68 13.62 -50.89
C PRO A 776 -18.14 14.90 -51.60
N VAL A 777 -17.89 16.06 -51.01
CA VAL A 777 -17.77 17.29 -51.81
C VAL A 777 -16.44 17.23 -52.56
N GLU A 778 -16.20 16.14 -53.32
CA GLU A 778 -15.20 16.17 -54.36
C GLU A 778 -15.74 17.11 -55.44
N SER A 779 -15.10 18.26 -55.56
CA SER A 779 -15.29 19.18 -56.69
C SER A 779 -14.89 18.56 -58.05
N ASP A 780 -14.53 17.28 -58.08
CA ASP A 780 -14.10 16.53 -59.25
C ASP A 780 -15.13 15.44 -59.61
N LEU A 781 -15.99 15.74 -60.58
CA LEU A 781 -16.90 14.74 -61.14
C LEU A 781 -16.11 13.81 -62.09
N VAL A 782 -15.93 12.54 -61.70
CA VAL A 782 -15.33 11.51 -62.57
C VAL A 782 -16.42 10.75 -63.34
N LEU A 783 -16.44 10.91 -64.67
CA LEU A 783 -17.41 10.26 -65.55
C LEU A 783 -16.73 9.16 -66.39
N ALA A 784 -17.25 7.94 -66.32
CA ALA A 784 -16.89 6.86 -67.25
C ALA A 784 -17.87 6.83 -68.42
N ILE A 785 -17.38 7.01 -69.65
CA ILE A 785 -18.24 7.07 -70.85
C ILE A 785 -17.82 6.02 -71.87
N GLU A 786 -18.77 5.18 -72.27
CA GLU A 786 -18.52 4.00 -73.12
C GLU A 786 -18.64 4.25 -74.63
N SER A 787 -18.98 5.46 -75.11
CA SER A 787 -18.66 5.92 -76.48
C SER A 787 -19.09 7.38 -76.77
N LYS A 788 -18.34 8.03 -77.68
CA LYS A 788 -18.50 9.40 -78.24
C LYS A 788 -18.18 10.60 -77.34
N GLY A 789 -17.57 10.39 -76.17
CA GLY A 789 -16.92 11.46 -75.38
C GLY A 789 -17.82 12.66 -75.05
N GLN A 790 -19.14 12.47 -74.96
CA GLN A 790 -20.08 13.53 -74.61
C GLN A 790 -20.32 13.56 -73.11
N LEU A 791 -19.68 14.50 -72.43
CA LEU A 791 -19.80 14.76 -71.00
C LEU A 791 -21.00 15.68 -70.74
N SER A 792 -21.75 15.41 -69.68
CA SER A 792 -22.79 16.30 -69.16
C SER A 792 -22.70 16.30 -67.64
N TRP A 793 -22.58 17.46 -67.02
CA TRP A 793 -22.47 17.62 -65.56
C TRP A 793 -23.28 18.82 -65.10
N ASN A 794 -23.70 18.79 -63.84
CA ASN A 794 -24.31 19.96 -63.20
C ASN A 794 -23.24 21.04 -63.01
N SER A 795 -23.55 22.28 -63.38
CA SER A 795 -22.60 23.38 -63.44
C SER A 795 -23.19 24.66 -62.86
N SER A 796 -22.40 25.40 -62.11
CA SER A 796 -22.77 26.66 -61.48
C SER A 796 -22.65 27.83 -62.46
N ALA A 797 -23.67 28.69 -62.49
CA ALA A 797 -23.67 29.86 -63.37
C ALA A 797 -22.52 30.82 -63.01
N GLY A 798 -21.75 31.24 -64.02
CA GLY A 798 -20.61 32.15 -63.85
C GLY A 798 -19.27 31.47 -63.55
N LYS A 799 -19.23 30.13 -63.44
CA LYS A 799 -18.00 29.35 -63.27
C LYS A 799 -17.45 28.83 -64.60
N THR A 800 -16.17 28.48 -64.59
CA THR A 800 -15.45 27.83 -65.68
C THR A 800 -14.95 26.46 -65.25
N TYR A 801 -14.75 25.54 -66.19
CA TYR A 801 -14.38 24.17 -65.90
C TYR A 801 -13.19 23.69 -66.74
N THR A 802 -12.32 22.89 -66.13
CA THR A 802 -11.23 22.15 -66.77
C THR A 802 -11.65 20.69 -66.90
N ILE A 803 -11.48 20.14 -68.10
CA ILE A 803 -11.79 18.73 -68.40
C ILE A 803 -10.49 18.02 -68.69
N GLU A 804 -10.28 16.92 -67.98
CA GLU A 804 -9.15 16.03 -68.18
C GLU A 804 -9.63 14.65 -68.58
N ARG A 805 -8.77 13.90 -69.26
CA ARG A 805 -9.06 12.57 -69.81
C ARG A 805 -7.93 11.60 -69.48
N SER A 806 -8.29 10.37 -69.16
CA SER A 806 -7.36 9.24 -69.05
C SER A 806 -7.95 7.96 -69.61
N THR A 807 -7.09 6.99 -69.93
CA THR A 807 -7.48 5.60 -70.22
C THR A 807 -7.37 4.70 -68.99
N THR A 808 -6.90 5.23 -67.86
CA THR A 808 -6.77 4.54 -66.56
C THR A 808 -7.25 5.46 -65.43
N LEU A 809 -7.54 4.92 -64.24
CA LEU A 809 -7.93 5.71 -63.06
C LEU A 809 -6.74 6.24 -62.24
N GLN A 810 -5.50 6.05 -62.69
CA GLN A 810 -4.30 6.49 -61.96
C GLN A 810 -4.24 8.04 -61.90
N PRO A 811 -4.06 8.67 -60.72
CA PRO A 811 -4.15 10.13 -60.56
C PRO A 811 -3.24 10.94 -61.49
N GLN A 812 -2.04 10.43 -61.81
CA GLN A 812 -1.07 11.08 -62.69
C GLN A 812 -1.31 10.85 -64.19
N SER A 813 -2.31 10.03 -64.56
CA SER A 813 -2.57 9.65 -65.96
C SER A 813 -3.53 10.57 -66.70
N PHE A 814 -4.17 11.50 -65.99
CA PHE A 814 -5.13 12.45 -66.55
C PHE A 814 -4.43 13.59 -67.28
N ILE A 815 -4.83 13.83 -68.52
CA ILE A 815 -4.36 14.94 -69.35
C ILE A 815 -5.47 15.96 -69.58
N VAL A 816 -5.17 17.25 -69.49
CA VAL A 816 -6.11 18.33 -69.80
C VAL A 816 -6.47 18.31 -71.29
N ILE A 817 -7.76 18.19 -71.59
CA ILE A 817 -8.32 18.19 -72.95
C ILE A 817 -9.19 19.42 -73.23
N ALA A 818 -9.69 20.08 -72.19
CA ALA A 818 -10.28 21.42 -72.26
C ALA A 818 -10.02 22.19 -70.98
N ASP A 819 -9.88 23.50 -71.08
CA ASP A 819 -9.63 24.37 -69.94
C ASP A 819 -10.42 25.67 -70.07
N ASN A 820 -10.76 26.29 -68.94
CA ASN A 820 -11.57 27.51 -68.87
C ASN A 820 -12.92 27.44 -69.62
N LEU A 821 -13.58 26.27 -69.59
CA LEU A 821 -14.86 26.07 -70.27
C LEU A 821 -16.00 26.75 -69.50
N PRO A 822 -16.65 27.79 -70.03
CA PRO A 822 -17.68 28.51 -69.29
C PRO A 822 -18.95 27.68 -69.13
N ALA A 823 -19.60 27.79 -67.96
CA ALA A 823 -20.88 27.17 -67.71
C ALA A 823 -21.95 27.61 -68.74
N SER A 824 -22.79 26.68 -69.20
CA SER A 824 -23.81 26.94 -70.23
C SER A 824 -24.97 27.85 -69.78
N GLY A 825 -24.99 28.26 -68.51
CA GLY A 825 -26.01 29.12 -67.91
C GLY A 825 -27.32 28.42 -67.53
N THR A 826 -27.48 27.11 -67.81
CA THR A 826 -28.73 26.35 -67.55
C THR A 826 -28.62 25.30 -66.44
N GLY A 827 -27.64 25.42 -65.55
CA GLY A 827 -27.43 24.48 -64.44
C GLY A 827 -26.77 23.17 -64.86
N THR A 828 -26.69 22.86 -66.16
CA THR A 828 -25.98 21.70 -66.70
C THR A 828 -25.10 22.12 -67.88
N THR A 829 -23.82 21.76 -67.86
CA THR A 829 -22.87 22.02 -68.96
C THR A 829 -22.51 20.73 -69.66
N THR A 830 -22.34 20.80 -70.99
CA THR A 830 -21.96 19.65 -71.81
C THR A 830 -20.69 19.93 -72.59
N TYR A 831 -19.83 18.93 -72.72
CA TYR A 831 -18.63 18.98 -73.56
C TYR A 831 -18.56 17.74 -74.44
N ASN A 832 -18.01 17.88 -75.64
CA ASN A 832 -17.80 16.77 -76.55
C ASN A 832 -16.32 16.70 -76.93
N ASP A 833 -15.67 15.61 -76.52
CA ASP A 833 -14.25 15.32 -76.74
C ASP A 833 -13.92 15.05 -78.22
N GLY A 834 -14.88 14.56 -79.02
CA GLY A 834 -14.73 14.38 -80.46
C GLY A 834 -13.72 13.30 -80.91
N ASP A 835 -13.08 12.59 -79.97
CA ASP A 835 -12.11 11.52 -80.19
C ASP A 835 -12.80 10.14 -80.23
N ASP A 836 -12.32 9.22 -81.07
CA ASP A 836 -12.99 7.93 -81.39
C ASP A 836 -12.46 6.78 -80.51
N LEU A 837 -12.31 7.03 -79.20
CA LEU A 837 -11.80 6.06 -78.23
C LEU A 837 -12.91 5.10 -77.74
N GLU A 838 -12.58 3.81 -77.56
CA GLU A 838 -13.52 2.77 -77.11
C GLU A 838 -14.01 2.97 -75.67
N LYS A 839 -13.13 3.38 -74.74
CA LYS A 839 -13.45 3.75 -73.33
C LYS A 839 -12.43 4.76 -72.79
N ALA A 840 -12.90 5.76 -72.06
CA ALA A 840 -12.05 6.73 -71.36
C ALA A 840 -12.72 7.21 -70.06
N PHE A 841 -11.90 7.61 -69.10
CA PHE A 841 -12.29 8.29 -67.88
C PHE A 841 -12.10 9.79 -68.06
N TYR A 842 -13.05 10.57 -67.59
CA TYR A 842 -12.99 12.03 -67.64
C TYR A 842 -13.11 12.61 -66.25
N ARG A 843 -12.31 13.62 -65.95
CA ARG A 843 -12.37 14.40 -64.71
C ARG A 843 -12.78 15.82 -65.05
N VAL A 844 -13.86 16.32 -64.45
CA VAL A 844 -14.33 17.70 -64.64
C VAL A 844 -14.08 18.46 -63.35
N ARG A 845 -13.28 19.51 -63.41
CA ARG A 845 -12.89 20.33 -62.27
C ARG A 845 -13.37 21.76 -62.47
N GLU A 846 -13.80 22.43 -61.42
CA GLU A 846 -14.00 23.89 -61.48
C GLU A 846 -12.63 24.58 -61.62
N SER A 847 -12.47 25.44 -62.62
CA SER A 847 -11.24 26.23 -62.79
C SER A 847 -11.24 27.38 -61.77
N ASN A 848 -10.12 27.55 -61.05
CA ASN A 848 -9.92 28.66 -60.08
C ASN A 848 -10.08 30.05 -60.68
#